data_AF-A0A7X8W5B3-F1
#
_entry.id   AF-A0A7X8W5B3-F1
#
_cell.length_a   1.000
_cell.length_b   1.000
_cell.length_c   1.000
_cell.angle_alpha   90.00
_cell.angle_beta   90.00
_cell.angle_gamma   90.00
#
_symmetry.space_group_name_H-M   'P 1'
#
loop_
_entity.id
_entity.type
_entity.pdbx_description
1 polymer ?
#
loop_
_entity_poly.entity_id
_entity_poly.type
_entity_poly.pdbx_seq_one_letter_code
_entity_poly.pdbx_strand_id
1 'polypeptide(L)'
;MVALYVVLIALIVLLVITSLVVLRLVPYMDRLKEVQSDIKIADRTLGLKNEELKNMEAQVQSAKDLINQKKEAEEFILTHEAELEIKRRELERLNNEIEELAKSSAEKIEENDKLTSENKELYQKNQDLELSIRSLDENIIKRDNELKGLNSTIEQLNTQKSELNAEIINLKGEISLLEKELDKLSNALKELKETKENLENKISKQSDALQEINTKIEQGKIATAPYQAIKENAKLVWEDLDNSIVSMEGKNLKSNTAVNEDIWLDKFKNNLKNNQIIFDERIINAFHTGLKVADNSPIMVLSGISGTGKSLLPQLYAQASGMNFIPVAVQPRWDSPQDMLGFYNYMQYKYKATELSRLLWQFDIFNNSKIKAQYADSTKLPMNLILLYEMNLARVEYYFSDLLSKLEVRRTIDENNTESRRAAEIEIECGSISAAAGGRRLFVGKNNLFVGTMNEDETTQTLSDKVVDRANVLRFGKPKKLQSNPTITDFNSIYSDDTYINLEQWRNLSNNTLSSTNANRLEDVITQINDALASVNRPFAHRVWQSIKSYVNAYPNVNSQTNFDYALSDQIEMKILPKLNGLSKDSEQSRIALNKINNTINNIRDEGLQKTYKSIVDDTENLFFQWKGVVR
;
A
#
# COMPACT_ATOMS: atom_id res chain seq x y z
N MET A 1 119.54 3.59 147.02
CA MET A 1 118.15 3.46 147.49
C MET A 1 117.21 4.61 147.06
N VAL A 2 117.64 5.87 146.96
CA VAL A 2 116.73 7.00 146.64
C VAL A 2 116.11 6.93 145.22
N ALA A 3 116.88 6.52 144.20
CA ALA A 3 116.42 6.58 142.80
C ALA A 3 115.18 5.69 142.47
N LEU A 4 115.07 4.50 143.06
CA LEU A 4 113.99 3.55 142.70
C LEU A 4 112.61 4.00 143.22
N TYR A 5 112.58 4.65 144.39
CA TYR A 5 111.33 5.15 144.98
C TYR A 5 110.73 6.30 144.17
N VAL A 6 111.58 7.16 143.58
CA VAL A 6 111.16 8.23 142.67
C VAL A 6 110.57 7.66 141.38
N VAL A 7 111.16 6.60 140.81
CA VAL A 7 110.62 5.92 139.63
C VAL A 7 109.26 5.27 139.92
N LEU A 8 109.09 4.64 141.08
CA LEU A 8 107.82 4.02 141.46
C LEU A 8 106.69 5.06 141.64
N ILE A 9 106.99 6.18 142.32
CA ILE A 9 106.03 7.29 142.48
C ILE A 9 105.72 7.94 141.14
N ALA A 10 106.71 8.16 140.28
CA ALA A 10 106.50 8.70 138.93
C ALA A 10 105.62 7.78 138.07
N LEU A 11 105.80 6.46 138.14
CA LEU A 11 104.95 5.48 137.45
C LEU A 11 103.51 5.50 137.97
N ILE A 12 103.31 5.57 139.29
CA ILE A 12 101.97 5.66 139.89
C ILE A 12 101.29 6.97 139.49
N VAL A 13 101.99 8.10 139.54
CA VAL A 13 101.46 9.40 139.11
C VAL A 13 101.14 9.40 137.61
N LEU A 14 101.98 8.80 136.76
CA LEU A 14 101.71 8.66 135.33
C LEU A 14 100.48 7.80 135.07
N LEU A 15 100.30 6.68 135.78
CA LEU A 15 99.12 5.81 135.72
C LEU A 15 97.84 6.52 136.17
N VAL A 16 97.92 7.33 137.23
CA VAL A 16 96.79 8.13 137.72
C VAL A 16 96.43 9.23 136.71
N ILE A 17 97.42 9.91 136.11
CA ILE A 17 97.19 10.95 135.09
C ILE A 17 96.62 10.35 133.81
N THR A 18 97.16 9.23 133.29
CA THR A 18 96.61 8.59 132.09
C THR A 18 95.20 8.05 132.33
N SER A 19 94.94 7.46 133.50
CA SER A 19 93.59 7.02 133.90
C SER A 19 92.60 8.21 133.96
N LEU A 20 92.99 9.34 134.57
CA LEU A 20 92.18 10.57 134.62
C LEU A 20 91.92 11.19 133.24
N VAL A 21 92.90 11.15 132.34
CA VAL A 21 92.75 11.64 130.95
C VAL A 21 91.81 10.73 130.16
N VAL A 22 91.93 9.41 130.30
CA VAL A 22 90.99 8.45 129.70
C VAL A 22 89.59 8.64 130.25
N LEU A 23 89.41 8.78 131.58
CA LEU A 23 88.10 9.05 132.19
C LEU A 23 87.46 10.35 131.68
N ARG A 24 88.25 11.39 131.41
CA ARG A 24 87.76 12.64 130.82
C ARG A 24 87.43 12.53 129.32
N LEU A 25 88.03 11.60 128.58
CA LEU A 25 87.83 11.45 127.13
C LEU A 25 86.69 10.49 126.75
N VAL A 26 86.38 9.50 127.59
CA VAL A 26 85.23 8.58 127.39
C VAL A 26 83.92 9.29 127.02
N PRO A 27 83.42 10.31 127.76
CA PRO A 27 82.17 10.99 127.41
C PRO A 27 82.22 11.75 126.08
N TYR A 28 83.40 12.13 125.57
CA TYR A 28 83.54 12.72 124.23
C TYR A 28 83.54 11.65 123.13
N MET A 29 84.16 10.49 123.38
CA MET A 29 84.17 9.34 122.47
C MET A 29 82.76 8.78 122.24
N ASP A 30 81.94 8.69 123.29
CA ASP A 30 80.56 8.19 123.15
C ASP A 30 79.66 9.21 122.45
N ARG A 31 79.81 10.52 122.73
CA ARG A 31 79.15 11.59 121.95
C ARG A 31 79.52 11.57 120.47
N LEU A 32 80.76 11.22 120.13
CA LEU A 32 81.23 11.16 118.75
C LEU A 32 80.61 9.96 118.00
N LYS A 33 80.44 8.82 118.68
CA LYS A 33 79.66 7.68 118.15
C LYS A 33 78.17 8.00 118.00
N GLU A 34 77.59 8.72 118.95
CA GLU A 34 76.19 9.16 118.92
C GLU A 34 75.94 10.07 117.70
N VAL A 35 76.76 11.12 117.52
CA VAL A 35 76.69 11.99 116.34
C VAL A 35 76.95 11.25 115.02
N GLN A 36 77.87 10.28 114.99
CA GLN A 36 78.08 9.44 113.80
C GLN A 36 76.87 8.53 113.50
N SER A 37 76.16 8.05 114.53
CA SER A 37 74.90 7.32 114.38
C SER A 37 73.82 8.23 113.81
N ASP A 38 73.65 9.43 114.37
CA ASP A 38 72.64 10.39 113.94
C ASP A 38 72.86 10.86 112.49
N ILE A 39 74.11 11.15 112.09
CA ILE A 39 74.45 11.46 110.69
C ILE A 39 74.07 10.29 109.76
N LYS A 40 74.35 9.06 110.16
CA LYS A 40 74.03 7.86 109.36
C LYS A 40 72.52 7.59 109.28
N ILE A 41 71.76 7.97 110.30
CA ILE A 41 70.28 7.97 110.27
C ILE A 41 69.77 9.09 109.36
N ALA A 42 70.34 10.29 109.45
CA ALA A 42 69.98 11.44 108.62
C ALA A 42 70.24 11.16 107.13
N ASP A 43 71.42 10.68 106.75
CA ASP A 43 71.75 10.29 105.37
C ASP A 43 70.79 9.22 104.83
N ARG A 44 70.43 8.22 105.64
CA ARG A 44 69.44 7.20 105.26
C ARG A 44 68.05 7.81 105.04
N THR A 45 67.67 8.78 105.86
CA THR A 45 66.38 9.49 105.76
C THR A 45 66.35 10.40 104.52
N LEU A 46 67.48 11.03 104.21
CA LEU A 46 67.66 11.89 103.04
C LEU A 46 67.65 11.06 101.74
N GLY A 47 68.27 9.88 101.75
CA GLY A 47 68.18 8.90 100.67
C GLY A 47 66.74 8.47 100.39
N LEU A 48 66.00 8.06 101.43
CA LEU A 48 64.57 7.70 101.31
C LEU A 48 63.73 8.87 100.77
N LYS A 49 63.91 10.09 101.27
CA LYS A 49 63.20 11.27 100.77
C LYS A 49 63.54 11.63 99.32
N ASN A 50 64.76 11.36 98.86
CA ASN A 50 65.13 11.55 97.45
C ASN A 50 64.51 10.49 96.53
N GLU A 51 64.29 9.26 97.02
CA GLU A 51 63.51 8.25 96.29
C GLU A 51 62.01 8.60 96.27
N GLU A 52 61.44 9.07 97.38
CA GLU A 52 60.07 9.61 97.43
C GLU A 52 59.89 10.79 96.47
N LEU A 53 60.84 11.73 96.43
CA LEU A 53 60.82 12.88 95.52
C LEU A 53 60.82 12.44 94.06
N LYS A 54 61.72 11.53 93.66
CA LYS A 54 61.76 10.97 92.29
C LYS A 54 60.47 10.24 91.92
N ASN A 55 59.87 9.51 92.86
CA ASN A 55 58.58 8.84 92.63
C ASN A 55 57.45 9.87 92.47
N MET A 56 57.44 10.95 93.24
CA MET A 56 56.49 12.06 93.06
C MET A 56 56.71 12.79 91.72
N GLU A 57 57.95 13.04 91.30
CA GLU A 57 58.26 13.65 90.01
C GLU A 57 57.78 12.77 88.84
N ALA A 58 57.98 11.45 88.93
CA ALA A 58 57.47 10.50 87.94
C ALA A 58 55.93 10.46 87.91
N GLN A 59 55.26 10.50 89.06
CA GLN A 59 53.80 10.60 89.15
C GLN A 59 53.27 11.92 88.56
N VAL A 60 53.94 13.05 88.84
CA VAL A 60 53.59 14.36 88.28
C VAL A 60 53.78 14.39 86.76
N GLN A 61 54.82 13.73 86.23
CA GLN A 61 55.00 13.64 84.78
C GLN A 61 53.91 12.77 84.13
N SER A 62 53.63 11.59 84.68
CA SER A 62 52.53 10.73 84.22
C SER A 62 51.17 11.45 84.26
N ALA A 63 50.91 12.25 85.31
CA ALA A 63 49.70 13.07 85.41
C ALA A 63 49.63 14.17 84.33
N LYS A 64 50.76 14.79 83.96
CA LYS A 64 50.81 15.77 82.85
C LYS A 64 50.52 15.11 81.50
N ASP A 65 51.09 13.93 81.27
CA ASP A 65 50.90 13.19 80.01
C ASP A 65 49.42 12.77 79.86
N LEU A 66 48.77 12.33 80.94
CA LEU A 66 47.32 12.06 81.00
C LEU A 66 46.48 13.33 80.77
N ILE A 67 46.89 14.49 81.28
CA ILE A 67 46.20 15.77 81.04
C ILE A 67 46.29 16.19 79.57
N ASN A 68 47.42 15.95 78.90
CA ASN A 68 47.56 16.23 77.47
C ASN A 68 46.69 15.27 76.62
N GLN A 69 46.71 13.97 76.91
CA GLN A 69 45.81 13.00 76.26
C GLN A 69 44.33 13.35 76.45
N LYS A 70 43.95 13.85 77.63
CA LYS A 70 42.59 14.34 77.89
C LYS A 70 42.23 15.53 77.02
N LYS A 71 43.14 16.50 76.82
CA LYS A 71 42.92 17.65 75.94
C LYS A 71 42.77 17.25 74.48
N GLU A 72 43.63 16.36 73.98
CA GLU A 72 43.55 15.84 72.62
C GLU A 72 42.21 15.10 72.39
N ALA A 73 41.75 14.33 73.38
CA ALA A 73 40.43 13.70 73.34
C ALA A 73 39.27 14.71 73.41
N GLU A 74 39.38 15.77 74.21
CA GLU A 74 38.39 16.86 74.28
C GLU A 74 38.27 17.60 72.94
N GLU A 75 39.39 17.95 72.28
CA GLU A 75 39.37 18.55 70.95
C GLU A 75 38.78 17.60 69.88
N PHE A 76 39.14 16.32 69.93
CA PHE A 76 38.61 15.29 69.01
C PHE A 76 37.09 15.11 69.15
N ILE A 77 36.56 15.11 70.38
CA ILE A 77 35.11 15.03 70.63
C ILE A 77 34.42 16.27 70.05
N LEU A 78 34.97 17.46 70.30
CA LEU A 78 34.35 18.73 69.90
C LEU A 78 34.26 18.89 68.36
N THR A 79 35.23 18.38 67.60
CA THR A 79 35.15 18.33 66.13
C THR A 79 34.12 17.32 65.63
N HIS A 80 34.06 16.12 66.22
CA HIS A 80 33.10 15.09 65.81
C HIS A 80 31.65 15.43 66.21
N GLU A 81 31.44 16.14 67.30
CA GLU A 81 30.12 16.68 67.67
C GLU A 81 29.63 17.70 66.64
N ALA A 82 30.51 18.59 66.16
CA ALA A 82 30.17 19.54 65.09
C ALA A 82 29.85 18.84 63.76
N GLU A 83 30.62 17.82 63.36
CA GLU A 83 30.32 17.01 62.17
C GLU A 83 29.00 16.25 62.30
N LEU A 84 28.71 15.67 63.47
CA LEU A 84 27.43 15.00 63.75
C LEU A 84 26.26 15.98 63.68
N GLU A 85 26.43 17.21 64.14
CA GLU A 85 25.37 18.23 64.06
C GLU A 85 25.07 18.62 62.60
N ILE A 86 26.11 18.80 61.78
CA ILE A 86 25.96 19.04 60.33
C ILE A 86 25.20 17.89 59.67
N LYS A 87 25.61 16.64 59.92
CA LYS A 87 24.93 15.46 59.34
C LYS A 87 23.50 15.27 59.83
N ARG A 88 23.18 15.67 61.08
CA ARG A 88 21.80 15.66 61.59
C ARG A 88 20.92 16.65 60.82
N ARG A 89 21.39 17.88 60.58
CA ARG A 89 20.66 18.89 59.79
C ARG A 89 20.47 18.45 58.33
N GLU A 90 21.46 17.77 57.75
CA GLU A 90 21.36 17.21 56.39
C GLU A 90 20.33 16.07 56.31
N LEU A 91 20.32 15.16 57.29
CA LEU A 91 19.28 14.11 57.42
C LEU A 91 17.88 14.69 57.62
N GLU A 92 17.73 15.72 58.45
CA GLU A 92 16.46 16.39 58.71
C GLU A 92 15.91 17.06 57.44
N ARG A 93 16.78 17.75 56.68
CA ARG A 93 16.42 18.30 55.37
C ARG A 93 15.99 17.21 54.38
N LEU A 94 16.74 16.11 54.29
CA LEU A 94 16.45 15.03 53.35
C LEU A 94 15.13 14.31 53.70
N ASN A 95 14.83 14.13 54.98
CA ASN A 95 13.55 13.57 55.43
C ASN A 95 12.36 14.46 55.03
N ASN A 96 12.47 15.78 55.20
CA ASN A 96 11.42 16.72 54.80
C ASN A 96 11.17 16.67 53.28
N GLU A 97 12.23 16.58 52.47
CA GLU A 97 12.14 16.46 51.01
C GLU A 97 11.51 15.13 50.59
N ILE A 98 11.82 14.03 51.28
CA ILE A 98 11.14 12.73 51.10
C ILE A 98 9.65 12.81 51.47
N GLU A 99 9.28 13.53 52.52
CA GLU A 99 7.88 13.68 52.96
C GLU A 99 7.05 14.52 51.97
N GLU A 100 7.60 15.61 51.43
CA GLU A 100 6.96 16.38 50.34
C GLU A 100 6.79 15.55 49.06
N LEU A 101 7.82 14.80 48.66
CA LEU A 101 7.76 13.91 47.49
C LEU A 101 6.73 12.78 47.69
N ALA A 102 6.68 12.18 48.88
CA ALA A 102 5.69 11.16 49.23
C ALA A 102 4.27 11.71 49.10
N LYS A 103 4.02 12.92 49.63
CA LYS A 103 2.72 13.59 49.53
C LYS A 103 2.33 13.88 48.08
N SER A 104 3.23 14.46 47.27
CA SER A 104 2.98 14.72 45.85
C SER A 104 2.73 13.43 45.04
N SER A 105 3.39 12.31 45.43
CA SER A 105 3.15 11.01 44.81
C SER A 105 1.76 10.46 45.12
N ALA A 106 1.28 10.63 46.36
CA ALA A 106 -0.05 10.19 46.76
C ALA A 106 -1.17 10.97 46.04
N GLU A 107 -1.02 12.29 45.92
CA GLU A 107 -1.95 13.15 45.17
C GLU A 107 -2.08 12.70 43.70
N LYS A 108 -0.97 12.38 43.04
CA LYS A 108 -0.94 11.86 41.65
C LYS A 108 -1.53 10.45 41.51
N ILE A 109 -1.39 9.60 42.52
CA ILE A 109 -2.02 8.27 42.52
C ILE A 109 -3.54 8.43 42.58
N GLU A 110 -4.06 9.29 43.46
CA GLU A 110 -5.51 9.54 43.57
C GLU A 110 -6.10 10.15 42.28
N GLU A 111 -5.37 11.04 41.60
CA GLU A 111 -5.75 11.57 40.28
C GLU A 111 -5.81 10.45 39.21
N ASN A 112 -4.81 9.58 39.17
CA ASN A 112 -4.73 8.47 38.22
C ASN A 112 -5.82 7.42 38.45
N ASP A 113 -6.17 7.13 39.71
CA ASP A 113 -7.26 6.23 40.07
C ASP A 113 -8.63 6.78 39.59
N LYS A 114 -8.86 8.10 39.71
CA LYS A 114 -10.06 8.77 39.18
C LYS A 114 -10.12 8.68 37.65
N LEU A 115 -9.04 9.03 36.96
CA LEU A 115 -8.94 8.91 35.49
C LEU A 115 -9.13 7.46 35.01
N THR A 116 -8.66 6.47 35.77
CA THR A 116 -8.85 5.05 35.47
C THR A 116 -10.33 4.65 35.60
N SER A 117 -11.04 5.17 36.61
CA SER A 117 -12.49 4.96 36.77
C SER A 117 -13.30 5.61 35.64
N GLU A 118 -13.00 6.86 35.28
CA GLU A 118 -13.68 7.57 34.18
C GLU A 118 -13.47 6.87 32.83
N ASN A 119 -12.24 6.43 32.53
CA ASN A 119 -11.97 5.64 31.33
C ASN A 119 -12.80 4.36 31.30
N LYS A 120 -12.96 3.66 32.43
CA LYS A 120 -13.76 2.43 32.50
C LYS A 120 -15.24 2.68 32.19
N GLU A 121 -15.82 3.80 32.64
CA GLU A 121 -17.18 4.20 32.27
C GLU A 121 -17.30 4.54 30.78
N LEU A 122 -16.32 5.25 30.22
CA LEU A 122 -16.29 5.58 28.80
C LEU A 122 -16.18 4.34 27.91
N TYR A 123 -15.38 3.34 28.31
CA TYR A 123 -15.30 2.05 27.62
C TYR A 123 -16.66 1.31 27.62
N GLN A 124 -17.39 1.30 28.74
CA GLN A 124 -18.74 0.72 28.78
C GLN A 124 -19.72 1.46 27.86
N LYS A 125 -19.75 2.79 27.91
CA LYS A 125 -20.61 3.61 27.03
C LYS A 125 -20.30 3.38 25.55
N ASN A 126 -19.02 3.25 25.18
CA ASN A 126 -18.64 2.93 23.80
C ASN A 126 -19.12 1.52 23.38
N GLN A 127 -19.03 0.53 24.28
CA GLN A 127 -19.53 -0.82 24.00
C GLN A 127 -21.05 -0.85 23.80
N ASP A 128 -21.81 -0.11 24.61
CA ASP A 128 -23.27 0.03 24.47
C ASP A 128 -23.66 0.76 23.17
N LEU A 129 -22.88 1.78 22.77
CA LEU A 129 -23.05 2.48 21.49
C LEU A 129 -22.73 1.57 20.29
N GLU A 130 -21.69 0.75 20.35
CA GLU A 130 -21.39 -0.23 19.29
C GLU A 130 -22.51 -1.25 19.12
N LEU A 131 -23.08 -1.77 20.22
CA LEU A 131 -24.23 -2.66 20.18
C LEU A 131 -25.46 -1.97 19.57
N SER A 132 -25.68 -0.71 19.92
CA SER A 132 -26.75 0.12 19.36
C SER A 132 -26.58 0.32 17.84
N ILE A 133 -25.37 0.64 17.38
CA ILE A 133 -25.02 0.81 15.95
C ILE A 133 -25.27 -0.48 15.18
N ARG A 134 -24.80 -1.64 15.67
CA ARG A 134 -25.04 -2.94 15.02
C ARG A 134 -26.55 -3.23 14.87
N SER A 135 -27.35 -2.90 15.88
CA SER A 135 -28.81 -3.07 15.80
C SER A 135 -29.47 -2.16 14.75
N LEU A 136 -28.91 -0.96 14.53
CA LEU A 136 -29.37 -0.05 13.48
C LEU A 136 -28.95 -0.52 12.08
N ASP A 137 -27.73 -1.00 11.92
CA ASP A 137 -27.23 -1.58 10.65
C ASP A 137 -28.07 -2.79 10.22
N GLU A 138 -28.41 -3.70 11.15
CA GLU A 138 -29.33 -4.80 10.86
C GLU A 138 -30.71 -4.33 10.38
N ASN A 139 -31.22 -3.24 10.95
CA ASN A 139 -32.50 -2.66 10.56
C ASN A 139 -32.44 -1.94 9.20
N ILE A 140 -31.30 -1.30 8.88
CA ILE A 140 -31.04 -0.72 7.56
C ILE A 140 -30.98 -1.84 6.51
N ILE A 141 -30.26 -2.94 6.76
CA ILE A 141 -30.19 -4.09 5.84
C ILE A 141 -31.58 -4.70 5.59
N LYS A 142 -32.43 -4.82 6.63
CA LYS A 142 -33.83 -5.26 6.46
C LYS A 142 -34.62 -4.29 5.57
N ARG A 143 -34.55 -2.98 5.82
CA ARG A 143 -35.21 -1.92 5.03
C ARG A 143 -34.73 -1.89 3.57
N ASP A 144 -33.44 -2.06 3.32
CA ASP A 144 -32.88 -2.11 1.96
C ASP A 144 -33.37 -3.34 1.18
N ASN A 145 -33.54 -4.48 1.84
CA ASN A 145 -34.10 -5.67 1.21
C ASN A 145 -35.61 -5.52 0.93
N GLU A 146 -36.37 -4.89 1.84
CA GLU A 146 -37.77 -4.50 1.60
C GLU A 146 -37.88 -3.54 0.39
N LEU A 147 -37.03 -2.52 0.31
CA LEU A 147 -36.98 -1.56 -0.80
C LEU A 147 -36.62 -2.21 -2.14
N LYS A 148 -35.66 -3.15 -2.16
CA LYS A 148 -35.33 -3.91 -3.37
C LYS A 148 -36.50 -4.74 -3.88
N GLY A 149 -37.24 -5.41 -2.98
CA GLY A 149 -38.44 -6.17 -3.34
C GLY A 149 -39.59 -5.29 -3.86
N LEU A 150 -39.78 -4.11 -3.27
CA LEU A 150 -40.73 -3.10 -3.76
C LEU A 150 -40.33 -2.60 -5.16
N ASN A 151 -39.04 -2.27 -5.38
CA ASN A 151 -38.56 -1.78 -6.66
C ASN A 151 -38.70 -2.82 -7.78
N SER A 152 -38.39 -4.10 -7.54
CA SER A 152 -38.61 -5.15 -8.54
C SER A 152 -40.10 -5.36 -8.86
N THR A 153 -40.99 -5.16 -7.87
CA THR A 153 -42.44 -5.21 -8.07
C THR A 153 -42.93 -4.03 -8.92
N ILE A 154 -42.39 -2.82 -8.68
CA ILE A 154 -42.67 -1.63 -9.49
C ILE A 154 -42.18 -1.80 -10.93
N GLU A 155 -41.00 -2.41 -11.12
CA GLU A 155 -40.45 -2.70 -12.44
C GLU A 155 -41.35 -3.68 -13.22
N GLN A 156 -41.78 -4.78 -12.59
CA GLN A 156 -42.75 -5.73 -13.17
C GLN A 156 -44.10 -5.09 -13.51
N LEU A 157 -44.62 -4.19 -12.67
CA LEU A 157 -45.86 -3.47 -12.96
C LEU A 157 -45.69 -2.47 -14.13
N ASN A 158 -44.51 -1.87 -14.27
CA ASN A 158 -44.21 -0.96 -15.37
C ASN A 158 -44.03 -1.70 -16.71
N THR A 159 -43.40 -2.89 -16.73
CA THR A 159 -43.32 -3.70 -17.96
C THR A 159 -44.71 -4.17 -18.38
N GLN A 160 -45.53 -4.73 -17.48
CA GLN A 160 -46.92 -5.10 -17.75
C GLN A 160 -47.75 -3.91 -18.27
N LYS A 161 -47.60 -2.73 -17.66
CA LYS A 161 -48.26 -1.50 -18.14
C LYS A 161 -47.79 -1.08 -19.54
N SER A 162 -46.51 -1.27 -19.86
CA SER A 162 -45.98 -0.99 -21.20
C SER A 162 -46.51 -1.95 -22.26
N GLU A 163 -46.57 -3.24 -21.93
CA GLU A 163 -47.15 -4.29 -22.78
C GLU A 163 -48.63 -4.01 -23.08
N LEU A 164 -49.43 -3.75 -22.04
CA LEU A 164 -50.86 -3.43 -22.17
C LEU A 164 -51.09 -2.15 -22.99
N ASN A 165 -50.23 -1.14 -22.85
CA ASN A 165 -50.31 0.07 -23.67
C ASN A 165 -49.97 -0.20 -25.15
N ALA A 166 -48.99 -1.07 -25.43
CA ALA A 166 -48.66 -1.47 -26.79
C ALA A 166 -49.82 -2.25 -27.45
N GLU A 167 -50.48 -3.15 -26.69
CA GLU A 167 -51.67 -3.87 -27.13
C GLU A 167 -52.84 -2.92 -27.42
N ILE A 168 -53.10 -1.93 -26.54
CA ILE A 168 -54.10 -0.88 -26.77
C ILE A 168 -53.79 -0.06 -28.03
N ILE A 169 -52.52 0.25 -28.31
CA ILE A 169 -52.12 0.97 -29.53
C ILE A 169 -52.38 0.09 -30.77
N ASN A 170 -52.05 -1.20 -30.72
CA ASN A 170 -52.30 -2.12 -31.83
C ASN A 170 -53.81 -2.27 -32.11
N LEU A 171 -54.61 -2.54 -31.08
CA LEU A 171 -56.07 -2.66 -31.20
C LEU A 171 -56.72 -1.38 -31.75
N LYS A 172 -56.24 -0.19 -31.35
CA LYS A 172 -56.69 1.09 -31.96
C LYS A 172 -56.30 1.22 -33.42
N GLY A 173 -55.13 0.71 -33.81
CA GLY A 173 -54.71 0.62 -35.21
C GLY A 173 -55.62 -0.28 -36.03
N GLU A 174 -55.92 -1.48 -35.52
CA GLU A 174 -56.84 -2.44 -36.13
C GLU A 174 -58.27 -1.87 -36.27
N ILE A 175 -58.79 -1.22 -35.24
CA ILE A 175 -60.09 -0.52 -35.29
C ILE A 175 -60.07 0.56 -36.38
N SER A 176 -59.03 1.39 -36.47
CA SER A 176 -58.95 2.44 -37.52
C SER A 176 -58.83 1.87 -38.94
N LEU A 177 -58.26 0.67 -39.10
CA LEU A 177 -58.24 -0.04 -40.38
C LEU A 177 -59.64 -0.58 -40.72
N LEU A 178 -60.31 -1.23 -39.77
CA LEU A 178 -61.68 -1.75 -39.93
C LEU A 178 -62.69 -0.63 -40.19
N GLU A 179 -62.57 0.52 -39.53
CA GLU A 179 -63.39 1.72 -39.81
C GLU A 179 -63.20 2.20 -41.26
N LYS A 180 -61.96 2.28 -41.74
CA LYS A 180 -61.66 2.65 -43.14
C LYS A 180 -62.15 1.62 -44.15
N GLU A 181 -62.13 0.33 -43.80
CA GLU A 181 -62.71 -0.72 -44.62
C GLU A 181 -64.24 -0.64 -44.64
N LEU A 182 -64.87 -0.35 -43.51
CA LEU A 182 -66.32 -0.19 -43.38
C LEU A 182 -66.80 1.06 -44.15
N ASP A 183 -66.07 2.18 -44.10
CA ASP A 183 -66.32 3.36 -44.94
C ASP A 183 -66.19 3.05 -46.43
N LYS A 184 -65.15 2.31 -46.83
CA LYS A 184 -65.00 1.84 -48.23
C LYS A 184 -66.17 0.94 -48.64
N LEU A 185 -66.57 -0.01 -47.78
CA LEU A 185 -67.67 -0.92 -48.06
C LEU A 185 -69.01 -0.19 -48.12
N SER A 186 -69.21 0.82 -47.27
CA SER A 186 -70.40 1.69 -47.21
C SER A 186 -70.51 2.54 -48.48
N ASN A 187 -69.42 3.18 -48.89
CA ASN A 187 -69.35 3.93 -50.15
C ASN A 187 -69.55 3.00 -51.36
N ALA A 188 -68.90 1.85 -51.38
CA ALA A 188 -69.11 0.84 -52.42
C ALA A 188 -70.56 0.33 -52.44
N LEU A 189 -71.23 0.16 -51.29
CA LEU A 189 -72.66 -0.20 -51.21
C LEU A 189 -73.57 0.92 -51.71
N LYS A 190 -73.19 2.19 -51.51
CA LYS A 190 -73.91 3.35 -52.02
C LYS A 190 -73.77 3.43 -53.54
N GLU A 191 -72.55 3.32 -54.06
CA GLU A 191 -72.27 3.18 -55.49
C GLU A 191 -72.94 1.94 -56.09
N LEU A 192 -73.01 0.81 -55.37
CA LEU A 192 -73.70 -0.40 -55.84
C LEU A 192 -75.22 -0.21 -55.88
N LYS A 193 -75.81 0.59 -54.98
CA LYS A 193 -77.23 0.95 -55.02
C LYS A 193 -77.54 1.92 -56.15
N GLU A 194 -76.73 2.97 -56.30
CA GLU A 194 -76.86 3.95 -57.39
C GLU A 194 -76.62 3.29 -58.76
N THR A 195 -75.65 2.37 -58.87
CA THR A 195 -75.45 1.57 -60.09
C THR A 195 -76.54 0.52 -60.27
N LYS A 196 -77.08 -0.10 -59.21
CA LYS A 196 -78.26 -0.99 -59.33
C LYS A 196 -79.48 -0.23 -59.86
N GLU A 197 -79.79 0.95 -59.33
CA GLU A 197 -80.91 1.77 -59.80
C GLU A 197 -80.70 2.24 -61.25
N ASN A 198 -79.47 2.64 -61.60
CA ASN A 198 -79.10 2.92 -63.00
C ASN A 198 -79.09 1.68 -63.90
N LEU A 199 -78.82 0.49 -63.36
CA LEU A 199 -78.84 -0.78 -64.09
C LEU A 199 -80.26 -1.32 -64.25
N GLU A 200 -81.17 -1.14 -63.30
CA GLU A 200 -82.60 -1.46 -63.47
C GLU A 200 -83.20 -0.55 -64.55
N ASN A 201 -82.87 0.76 -64.51
CA ASN A 201 -83.23 1.72 -65.56
C ASN A 201 -82.54 1.46 -66.93
N LYS A 202 -81.40 0.76 -66.96
CA LYS A 202 -80.71 0.33 -68.20
C LYS A 202 -81.18 -1.04 -68.68
N ILE A 203 -81.49 -2.00 -67.82
CA ILE A 203 -82.04 -3.31 -68.16
C ILE A 203 -83.37 -3.12 -68.87
N SER A 204 -84.23 -2.22 -68.38
CA SER A 204 -85.46 -1.77 -69.07
C SER A 204 -85.22 -1.11 -70.45
N LYS A 205 -83.97 -0.80 -70.83
CA LYS A 205 -83.59 -0.19 -72.11
C LYS A 205 -82.62 -1.05 -72.93
N GLN A 206 -82.11 -2.13 -72.35
CA GLN A 206 -81.11 -3.03 -72.92
C GLN A 206 -81.65 -4.44 -73.15
N SER A 207 -82.78 -4.85 -72.55
CA SER A 207 -83.57 -6.00 -73.04
C SER A 207 -83.91 -5.85 -74.52
N ASP A 208 -84.10 -4.61 -74.95
CA ASP A 208 -84.50 -4.25 -76.31
C ASP A 208 -83.29 -4.07 -77.27
N ALA A 209 -82.06 -4.18 -76.76
CA ALA A 209 -80.82 -3.89 -77.50
C ALA A 209 -79.72 -4.96 -77.39
N LEU A 210 -79.87 -5.98 -76.54
CA LEU A 210 -78.87 -7.05 -76.33
C LEU A 210 -79.26 -8.42 -76.88
N GLN A 211 -80.04 -8.45 -77.96
CA GLN A 211 -80.09 -9.64 -78.82
C GLN A 211 -78.92 -9.69 -79.84
N GLU A 212 -78.18 -8.59 -80.01
CA GLU A 212 -77.32 -8.38 -81.19
C GLU A 212 -75.80 -8.25 -80.88
N ILE A 213 -75.40 -7.90 -79.66
CA ILE A 213 -73.99 -7.60 -79.32
C ILE A 213 -73.44 -8.58 -78.28
N ASN A 214 -73.46 -9.87 -78.63
CA ASN A 214 -72.94 -10.97 -77.79
C ASN A 214 -71.60 -11.55 -78.32
N THR A 215 -70.86 -10.78 -79.12
CA THR A 215 -69.73 -11.28 -79.94
C THR A 215 -68.55 -10.30 -80.08
N LYS A 216 -67.86 -9.96 -78.97
CA LYS A 216 -66.41 -9.62 -78.86
C LYS A 216 -66.08 -9.32 -77.38
N ILE A 217 -65.43 -10.24 -76.67
CA ILE A 217 -63.96 -10.34 -76.47
C ILE A 217 -63.41 -9.19 -75.59
N GLU A 218 -62.55 -9.33 -74.56
CA GLU A 218 -62.08 -10.31 -73.56
C GLU A 218 -60.76 -9.71 -72.99
N GLN A 219 -60.37 -10.03 -71.73
CA GLN A 219 -59.00 -9.96 -71.13
C GLN A 219 -58.47 -8.69 -70.39
N GLY A 220 -57.76 -8.94 -69.27
CA GLY A 220 -56.78 -8.06 -68.58
C GLY A 220 -57.10 -7.70 -67.11
N LYS A 221 -56.73 -8.44 -66.04
CA LYS A 221 -55.42 -8.77 -65.40
C LYS A 221 -54.78 -7.71 -64.45
N ILE A 222 -55.05 -7.88 -63.14
CA ILE A 222 -54.16 -7.99 -61.94
C ILE A 222 -52.81 -7.23 -61.90
N ALA A 223 -52.54 -6.50 -60.79
CA ALA A 223 -51.21 -6.46 -60.11
C ALA A 223 -51.23 -5.84 -58.68
N THR A 224 -50.23 -6.20 -57.87
CA THR A 224 -49.86 -5.67 -56.53
C THR A 224 -48.32 -5.54 -56.46
N ALA A 225 -47.59 -5.08 -55.42
CA ALA A 225 -47.82 -4.67 -54.02
C ALA A 225 -46.67 -3.72 -53.59
N PRO A 226 -46.54 -3.30 -52.30
CA PRO A 226 -45.19 -3.02 -51.80
C PRO A 226 -44.86 -3.61 -50.40
N TYR A 227 -43.78 -4.39 -50.34
CA TYR A 227 -43.10 -4.83 -49.10
C TYR A 227 -41.58 -4.87 -49.34
N GLN A 228 -40.93 -3.69 -49.46
CA GLN A 228 -39.49 -3.59 -49.78
C GLN A 228 -38.67 -2.65 -48.88
N ALA A 229 -39.29 -1.71 -48.16
CA ALA A 229 -38.56 -0.65 -47.43
C ALA A 229 -37.79 -1.08 -46.17
N ILE A 230 -37.95 -2.32 -45.68
CA ILE A 230 -37.40 -2.75 -44.38
C ILE A 230 -35.98 -3.34 -44.47
N LYS A 231 -35.53 -3.76 -45.67
CA LYS A 231 -34.22 -4.45 -45.82
C LYS A 231 -32.99 -3.55 -45.97
N GLU A 232 -33.14 -2.27 -46.34
CA GLU A 232 -31.99 -1.40 -46.57
C GLU A 232 -31.39 -0.83 -45.28
N ASN A 233 -32.22 -0.47 -44.30
CA ASN A 233 -31.77 0.14 -43.04
C ASN A 233 -30.92 -0.79 -42.15
N ALA A 234 -31.06 -2.12 -42.27
CA ALA A 234 -30.33 -3.08 -41.45
C ALA A 234 -28.80 -3.07 -41.67
N LYS A 235 -28.32 -2.62 -42.84
CA LYS A 235 -26.88 -2.53 -43.13
C LYS A 235 -26.19 -1.30 -42.51
N LEU A 236 -26.94 -0.25 -42.22
CA LEU A 236 -26.39 1.04 -41.75
C LEU A 236 -26.16 1.10 -40.23
N VAL A 237 -26.71 0.13 -39.49
CA VAL A 237 -26.62 0.05 -38.02
C VAL A 237 -25.17 0.03 -37.52
N TRP A 238 -24.30 -0.71 -38.22
CA TRP A 238 -22.94 -1.02 -37.78
C TRP A 238 -21.83 -0.26 -38.50
N GLU A 239 -22.20 0.68 -39.38
CA GLU A 239 -21.28 1.42 -40.26
C GLU A 239 -20.09 2.04 -39.51
N ASP A 240 -20.35 2.64 -38.34
CA ASP A 240 -19.30 3.29 -37.55
C ASP A 240 -18.32 2.28 -36.89
N LEU A 241 -18.77 1.06 -36.60
CA LEU A 241 -17.90 0.01 -36.05
C LEU A 241 -16.99 -0.61 -37.12
N ASP A 242 -17.43 -0.61 -38.38
CA ASP A 242 -16.65 -1.12 -39.52
C ASP A 242 -15.58 -0.12 -40.02
N ASN A 243 -15.56 1.11 -39.50
CA ASN A 243 -14.53 2.10 -39.78
C ASN A 243 -13.17 1.66 -39.20
N SER A 244 -12.18 1.49 -40.06
CA SER A 244 -10.80 1.16 -39.65
C SER A 244 -10.11 2.40 -39.06
N ILE A 245 -9.43 2.23 -37.93
CA ILE A 245 -8.74 3.29 -37.18
C ILE A 245 -7.22 3.27 -37.39
N VAL A 246 -6.64 2.10 -37.68
CA VAL A 246 -5.21 1.96 -38.01
C VAL A 246 -5.03 1.67 -39.50
N SER A 247 -4.03 2.27 -40.16
CA SER A 247 -3.67 1.92 -41.54
C SER A 247 -3.09 0.51 -41.61
N MET A 248 -3.50 -0.26 -42.62
CA MET A 248 -3.14 -1.67 -42.78
C MET A 248 -1.94 -1.89 -43.74
N GLU A 249 -1.28 -0.82 -44.15
CA GLU A 249 -0.24 -0.83 -45.21
C GLU A 249 1.19 -1.11 -44.70
N GLY A 250 1.38 -1.24 -43.39
CA GLY A 250 2.68 -1.53 -42.79
C GLY A 250 3.26 -2.89 -43.20
N LYS A 251 4.59 -2.97 -43.34
CA LYS A 251 5.29 -4.23 -43.65
C LYS A 251 5.50 -5.00 -42.35
N ASN A 252 5.32 -6.33 -42.39
CA ASN A 252 5.76 -7.17 -41.28
C ASN A 252 7.24 -6.91 -40.97
N LEU A 253 7.62 -6.82 -39.69
CA LEU A 253 9.00 -7.13 -39.28
C LEU A 253 9.36 -8.47 -39.94
N LYS A 254 10.43 -8.49 -40.76
CA LYS A 254 10.79 -9.68 -41.56
C LYS A 254 10.77 -10.92 -40.66
N SER A 255 9.96 -11.91 -41.02
CA SER A 255 9.46 -12.98 -40.13
C SER A 255 10.52 -13.94 -39.55
N ASN A 256 11.81 -13.66 -39.73
CA ASN A 256 12.95 -14.49 -39.34
C ASN A 256 13.96 -13.79 -38.42
N THR A 257 13.84 -12.50 -38.11
CA THR A 257 14.67 -11.91 -37.04
C THR A 257 14.07 -12.21 -35.69
N ALA A 258 14.62 -13.21 -35.00
CA ALA A 258 14.37 -13.41 -33.58
C ALA A 258 14.81 -12.15 -32.82
N VAL A 259 13.83 -11.40 -32.29
CA VAL A 259 14.10 -10.21 -31.49
C VAL A 259 14.63 -10.68 -30.15
N ASN A 260 15.91 -10.48 -29.89
CA ASN A 260 16.50 -10.70 -28.58
C ASN A 260 16.04 -9.56 -27.65
N GLU A 261 15.40 -9.93 -26.53
CA GLU A 261 14.82 -9.00 -25.55
C GLU A 261 15.82 -7.95 -25.08
N ASP A 262 17.00 -8.39 -24.63
CA ASP A 262 18.01 -7.52 -24.04
C ASP A 262 18.59 -6.56 -25.08
N ILE A 263 18.91 -7.06 -26.28
CA ILE A 263 19.43 -6.24 -27.38
C ILE A 263 18.41 -5.16 -27.78
N TRP A 264 17.12 -5.48 -27.78
CA TRP A 264 16.05 -4.52 -28.08
C TRP A 264 15.88 -3.50 -26.94
N LEU A 265 15.85 -3.94 -25.68
CA LEU A 265 15.75 -3.07 -24.51
C LEU A 265 16.95 -2.11 -24.40
N ASP A 266 18.16 -2.59 -24.64
CA ASP A 266 19.37 -1.76 -24.62
C ASP A 266 19.39 -0.77 -25.79
N LYS A 267 18.95 -1.17 -27.00
CA LYS A 267 18.75 -0.22 -28.11
C LYS A 267 17.75 0.87 -27.73
N PHE A 268 16.62 0.50 -27.11
CA PHE A 268 15.58 1.43 -26.66
C PHE A 268 16.09 2.41 -25.59
N LYS A 269 16.72 1.90 -24.52
CA LYS A 269 17.32 2.70 -23.44
C LYS A 269 18.40 3.66 -23.96
N ASN A 270 19.27 3.19 -24.84
CA ASN A 270 20.33 4.02 -25.43
C ASN A 270 19.73 5.09 -26.35
N ASN A 271 18.69 4.78 -27.12
CA ASN A 271 18.02 5.78 -27.95
C ASN A 271 17.31 6.86 -27.11
N LEU A 272 16.66 6.49 -26.01
CA LEU A 272 16.09 7.45 -25.05
C LEU A 272 17.18 8.39 -24.49
N LYS A 273 18.30 7.83 -23.99
CA LYS A 273 19.45 8.61 -23.47
C LYS A 273 20.03 9.56 -24.51
N ASN A 274 20.26 9.10 -25.74
CA ASN A 274 20.83 9.90 -26.82
C ASN A 274 19.96 11.12 -27.17
N ASN A 275 18.64 11.00 -27.07
CA ASN A 275 17.67 12.06 -27.36
C ASN A 275 17.29 12.90 -26.11
N GLN A 276 18.08 12.81 -25.03
CA GLN A 276 17.86 13.51 -23.75
C GLN A 276 16.53 13.14 -23.05
N ILE A 277 15.96 11.99 -23.35
CA ILE A 277 14.74 11.46 -22.72
C ILE A 277 15.17 10.55 -21.57
N ILE A 278 15.14 11.06 -20.35
CA ILE A 278 15.73 10.38 -19.18
C ILE A 278 14.63 9.68 -18.37
N PHE A 279 14.61 8.36 -18.43
CA PHE A 279 13.89 7.50 -17.50
C PHE A 279 14.88 6.58 -16.78
N ASP A 280 14.57 6.20 -15.53
CA ASP A 280 15.34 5.19 -14.82
C ASP A 280 15.20 3.82 -15.52
N GLU A 281 16.31 3.08 -15.66
CA GLU A 281 16.29 1.81 -16.39
C GLU A 281 15.41 0.75 -15.73
N ARG A 282 15.24 0.80 -14.40
CA ARG A 282 14.33 -0.08 -13.67
C ARG A 282 12.87 0.29 -13.95
N ILE A 283 12.54 1.57 -14.15
CA ILE A 283 11.19 1.99 -14.61
C ILE A 283 10.92 1.40 -16.00
N ILE A 284 11.89 1.46 -16.93
CA ILE A 284 11.75 0.87 -18.27
C ILE A 284 11.57 -0.65 -18.20
N ASN A 285 12.42 -1.35 -17.45
CA ASN A 285 12.33 -2.81 -17.26
C ASN A 285 10.99 -3.20 -16.60
N ALA A 286 10.55 -2.46 -15.59
CA ALA A 286 9.30 -2.70 -14.88
C ALA A 286 8.07 -2.49 -15.78
N PHE A 287 8.08 -1.43 -16.59
CA PHE A 287 7.03 -1.18 -17.59
C PHE A 287 6.97 -2.29 -18.63
N HIS A 288 8.11 -2.68 -19.21
CA HIS A 288 8.20 -3.79 -20.16
C HIS A 288 7.67 -5.10 -19.55
N THR A 289 8.11 -5.44 -18.33
CA THR A 289 7.67 -6.65 -17.61
C THR A 289 6.17 -6.62 -17.31
N GLY A 290 5.66 -5.48 -16.86
CA GLY A 290 4.24 -5.27 -16.56
C GLY A 290 3.34 -5.49 -17.77
N LEU A 291 3.77 -5.06 -18.96
CA LEU A 291 3.09 -5.34 -20.23
C LEU A 291 3.13 -6.83 -20.62
N LYS A 292 4.27 -7.51 -20.43
CA LYS A 292 4.40 -8.94 -20.77
C LYS A 292 3.47 -9.83 -19.95
N VAL A 293 3.10 -9.41 -18.74
CA VAL A 293 2.20 -10.17 -17.85
C VAL A 293 0.74 -9.74 -17.91
N ALA A 294 0.30 -9.12 -19.01
CA ALA A 294 -1.08 -8.69 -19.21
C ALA A 294 -2.13 -9.82 -19.08
N ASP A 295 -1.77 -11.09 -19.27
CA ASP A 295 -2.70 -12.19 -18.98
C ASP A 295 -2.91 -12.42 -17.46
N ASN A 296 -1.99 -12.00 -16.58
CA ASN A 296 -2.12 -12.15 -15.13
C ASN A 296 -2.46 -10.84 -14.39
N SER A 297 -2.05 -9.69 -14.94
CA SER A 297 -2.46 -8.35 -14.49
C SER A 297 -2.79 -7.50 -15.73
N PRO A 298 -4.05 -7.45 -16.17
CA PRO A 298 -4.42 -6.90 -17.48
C PRO A 298 -4.23 -5.40 -17.70
N ILE A 299 -3.90 -4.62 -16.65
CA ILE A 299 -3.60 -3.18 -16.78
C ILE A 299 -2.23 -2.87 -16.17
N MET A 300 -1.44 -2.09 -16.91
CA MET A 300 -0.27 -1.39 -16.39
C MET A 300 -0.65 0.06 -16.03
N VAL A 301 -0.74 0.39 -14.74
CA VAL A 301 -1.08 1.75 -14.28
C VAL A 301 0.19 2.54 -13.99
N LEU A 302 0.28 3.75 -14.52
CA LEU A 302 1.39 4.67 -14.37
C LEU A 302 0.92 5.85 -13.52
N SER A 303 1.35 5.87 -12.26
CA SER A 303 0.93 6.83 -11.24
C SER A 303 1.99 7.88 -10.95
N GLY A 304 1.62 9.07 -10.52
CA GLY A 304 2.55 10.09 -10.02
C GLY A 304 2.11 11.51 -10.35
N ILE A 305 2.99 12.48 -10.11
CA ILE A 305 2.74 13.91 -10.35
C ILE A 305 2.57 14.19 -11.87
N SER A 306 1.83 15.23 -12.24
CA SER A 306 1.75 15.69 -13.64
C SER A 306 3.15 16.09 -14.19
N GLY A 307 3.34 15.95 -15.50
CA GLY A 307 4.60 16.29 -16.17
C GLY A 307 5.76 15.27 -16.03
N THR A 308 5.59 14.18 -15.29
CA THR A 308 6.64 13.16 -15.05
C THR A 308 6.87 12.15 -16.21
N GLY A 309 6.26 12.38 -17.38
CA GLY A 309 6.43 11.53 -18.56
C GLY A 309 5.54 10.28 -18.62
N LYS A 310 4.54 10.16 -17.74
CA LYS A 310 3.62 8.99 -17.65
C LYS A 310 2.96 8.61 -18.98
N SER A 311 2.54 9.57 -19.80
CA SER A 311 1.97 9.31 -21.14
C SER A 311 3.04 9.20 -22.24
N LEU A 312 4.21 9.79 -22.03
CA LEU A 312 5.31 9.80 -23.01
C LEU A 312 6.00 8.42 -23.09
N LEU A 313 6.25 7.75 -21.96
CA LEU A 313 6.90 6.43 -21.96
C LEU A 313 6.11 5.39 -22.79
N PRO A 314 4.78 5.20 -22.61
CA PRO A 314 3.99 4.29 -23.44
C PRO A 314 3.98 4.66 -24.93
N GLN A 315 3.93 5.95 -25.25
CA GLN A 315 3.93 6.43 -26.64
C GLN A 315 5.25 6.10 -27.35
N LEU A 316 6.39 6.46 -26.73
CA LEU A 316 7.73 6.17 -27.26
C LEU A 316 8.01 4.67 -27.32
N TYR A 317 7.52 3.92 -26.32
CA TYR A 317 7.64 2.48 -26.27
C TYR A 317 6.86 1.81 -27.40
N ALA A 318 5.61 2.22 -27.65
CA ALA A 318 4.81 1.71 -28.76
C ALA A 318 5.47 1.99 -30.11
N GLN A 319 5.94 3.23 -30.34
CA GLN A 319 6.70 3.58 -31.54
C GLN A 319 7.96 2.69 -31.71
N ALA A 320 8.75 2.53 -30.66
CA ALA A 320 10.00 1.78 -30.71
C ALA A 320 9.85 0.25 -30.84
N SER A 321 8.69 -0.28 -30.46
CA SER A 321 8.34 -1.70 -30.59
C SER A 321 7.54 -2.00 -31.85
N GLY A 322 7.06 -0.99 -32.58
CA GLY A 322 6.15 -1.19 -33.70
C GLY A 322 4.77 -1.68 -33.25
N MET A 323 4.26 -1.15 -32.13
CA MET A 323 2.88 -1.36 -31.69
C MET A 323 1.98 -0.23 -32.17
N ASN A 324 0.75 -0.55 -32.54
CA ASN A 324 -0.27 0.47 -32.79
C ASN A 324 -0.60 1.17 -31.47
N PHE A 325 -0.51 2.49 -31.42
CA PHE A 325 -0.78 3.28 -30.21
C PHE A 325 -2.14 3.96 -30.29
N ILE A 326 -3.04 3.69 -29.32
CA ILE A 326 -4.34 4.37 -29.24
C ILE A 326 -4.49 5.13 -27.92
N PRO A 327 -4.52 6.48 -27.96
CA PRO A 327 -4.79 7.32 -26.80
C PRO A 327 -6.30 7.45 -26.56
N VAL A 328 -6.81 6.95 -25.43
CA VAL A 328 -8.22 7.05 -25.04
C VAL A 328 -8.38 8.04 -23.89
N ALA A 329 -9.07 9.15 -24.11
CA ALA A 329 -9.30 10.19 -23.10
C ALA A 329 -10.53 9.87 -22.22
N VAL A 330 -10.29 9.40 -21.00
CA VAL A 330 -11.35 9.13 -20.01
C VAL A 330 -12.03 10.45 -19.62
N GLN A 331 -13.35 10.45 -19.48
CA GLN A 331 -14.12 11.64 -19.09
C GLN A 331 -14.61 11.51 -17.63
N PRO A 332 -14.76 12.61 -16.87
CA PRO A 332 -15.22 12.55 -15.47
C PRO A 332 -16.59 11.90 -15.25
N ARG A 333 -17.41 11.83 -16.32
CA ARG A 333 -18.77 11.30 -16.31
C ARG A 333 -18.88 9.83 -16.72
N TRP A 334 -17.77 9.14 -16.96
CA TRP A 334 -17.81 7.71 -17.31
C TRP A 334 -18.28 6.88 -16.11
N ASP A 335 -19.49 6.35 -16.21
CA ASP A 335 -20.11 5.50 -15.18
C ASP A 335 -20.53 4.12 -15.71
N SER A 336 -20.34 3.86 -17.01
CA SER A 336 -20.75 2.62 -17.66
C SER A 336 -19.71 2.08 -18.65
N PRO A 337 -19.70 0.77 -18.96
CA PRO A 337 -18.88 0.23 -20.04
C PRO A 337 -19.21 0.81 -21.43
N GLN A 338 -20.42 1.38 -21.60
CA GLN A 338 -20.87 2.00 -22.85
C GLN A 338 -20.12 3.30 -23.16
N ASP A 339 -19.64 4.02 -22.15
CA ASP A 339 -18.82 5.22 -22.34
C ASP A 339 -17.49 4.91 -23.03
N MET A 340 -16.94 3.73 -22.77
CA MET A 340 -15.65 3.28 -23.26
C MET A 340 -15.74 2.46 -24.55
N LEU A 341 -16.80 1.66 -24.72
CA LEU A 341 -17.01 0.83 -25.90
C LEU A 341 -17.88 1.51 -26.96
N GLY A 342 -18.75 2.43 -26.57
CA GLY A 342 -19.76 3.04 -27.44
C GLY A 342 -21.16 2.51 -27.19
N PHE A 343 -22.17 3.22 -27.70
CA PHE A 343 -23.58 3.00 -27.39
C PHE A 343 -24.46 3.00 -28.64
N TYR A 344 -25.62 2.36 -28.56
CA TYR A 344 -26.61 2.40 -29.63
C TYR A 344 -27.47 3.67 -29.57
N ASN A 345 -27.48 4.45 -30.64
CA ASN A 345 -28.28 5.66 -30.74
C ASN A 345 -29.66 5.34 -31.34
N TYR A 346 -30.67 5.19 -30.48
CA TYR A 346 -32.05 4.87 -30.87
C TYR A 346 -32.70 5.89 -31.82
N MET A 347 -32.27 7.16 -31.82
CA MET A 347 -32.82 8.20 -32.71
C MET A 347 -32.24 8.12 -34.12
N GLN A 348 -31.01 7.63 -34.26
CA GLN A 348 -30.29 7.51 -35.54
C GLN A 348 -30.32 6.06 -36.08
N TYR A 349 -30.78 5.09 -35.29
CA TYR A 349 -30.73 3.66 -35.56
C TYR A 349 -29.32 3.15 -35.90
N LYS A 350 -28.28 3.75 -35.27
CA LYS A 350 -26.87 3.41 -35.48
C LYS A 350 -26.15 3.20 -34.17
N TYR A 351 -25.24 2.23 -34.14
CA TYR A 351 -24.24 2.11 -33.10
C TYR A 351 -23.18 3.20 -33.27
N LYS A 352 -22.85 3.92 -32.20
CA LYS A 352 -21.75 4.88 -32.15
C LYS A 352 -20.57 4.22 -31.47
N ALA A 353 -19.56 3.88 -32.26
CA ALA A 353 -18.37 3.20 -31.80
C ALA A 353 -17.36 4.19 -31.23
N THR A 354 -16.59 3.75 -30.24
CA THR A 354 -15.38 4.44 -29.78
C THR A 354 -14.18 3.99 -30.60
N GLU A 355 -13.05 4.68 -30.43
CA GLU A 355 -11.77 4.27 -31.01
C GLU A 355 -11.36 2.87 -30.55
N LEU A 356 -11.67 2.52 -29.30
CA LEU A 356 -11.40 1.20 -28.76
C LEU A 356 -12.27 0.11 -29.40
N SER A 357 -13.59 0.29 -29.55
CA SER A 357 -14.42 -0.75 -30.16
C SER A 357 -14.13 -0.91 -31.65
N ARG A 358 -13.83 0.19 -32.37
CA ARG A 358 -13.27 0.12 -33.74
C ARG A 358 -11.97 -0.68 -33.78
N LEU A 359 -11.03 -0.46 -32.87
CA LEU A 359 -9.78 -1.24 -32.80
C LEU A 359 -10.01 -2.73 -32.53
N LEU A 360 -10.82 -3.04 -31.51
CA LEU A 360 -11.11 -4.43 -31.12
C LEU A 360 -11.79 -5.18 -32.27
N TRP A 361 -12.72 -4.54 -32.98
CA TRP A 361 -13.36 -5.08 -34.18
C TRP A 361 -12.43 -5.17 -35.39
N GLN A 362 -11.52 -4.20 -35.56
CA GLN A 362 -10.51 -4.19 -36.62
C GLN A 362 -9.47 -5.30 -36.47
N PHE A 363 -9.19 -5.80 -35.26
CA PHE A 363 -8.23 -6.91 -35.08
C PHE A 363 -8.89 -8.23 -34.65
N ASP A 364 -10.20 -8.39 -34.90
CA ASP A 364 -10.92 -9.64 -34.67
C ASP A 364 -10.99 -10.54 -35.93
N ILE A 365 -10.10 -11.52 -36.04
CA ILE A 365 -10.10 -12.50 -37.16
C ILE A 365 -11.33 -13.44 -37.20
N PHE A 366 -12.17 -13.50 -36.16
CA PHE A 366 -13.37 -14.34 -36.15
C PHE A 366 -14.57 -13.59 -36.69
N ASN A 367 -14.72 -12.34 -36.26
CA ASN A 367 -15.86 -11.50 -36.64
C ASN A 367 -15.58 -10.65 -37.90
N ASN A 368 -14.32 -10.31 -38.20
CA ASN A 368 -13.94 -9.45 -39.33
C ASN A 368 -13.25 -10.26 -40.46
N SER A 369 -14.02 -10.56 -41.50
CA SER A 369 -13.59 -11.38 -42.64
C SER A 369 -12.44 -10.76 -43.46
N LYS A 370 -12.32 -9.43 -43.51
CA LYS A 370 -11.21 -8.74 -44.19
C LYS A 370 -9.87 -9.07 -43.51
N ILE A 371 -9.88 -9.12 -42.19
CA ILE A 371 -8.70 -9.29 -41.34
C ILE A 371 -8.26 -10.75 -41.34
N LYS A 372 -9.24 -11.68 -41.32
CA LYS A 372 -9.03 -13.11 -41.55
C LYS A 372 -8.39 -13.42 -42.92
N ALA A 373 -8.65 -12.61 -43.94
CA ALA A 373 -8.02 -12.75 -45.24
C ALA A 373 -6.58 -12.21 -45.28
N GLN A 374 -6.22 -11.28 -44.39
CA GLN A 374 -4.89 -10.67 -44.30
C GLN A 374 -3.94 -11.40 -43.35
N TYR A 375 -4.44 -11.98 -42.26
CA TYR A 375 -3.66 -12.67 -41.24
C TYR A 375 -4.11 -14.14 -41.12
N ALA A 376 -3.15 -15.07 -41.24
CA ALA A 376 -3.43 -16.51 -41.23
C ALA A 376 -4.04 -17.00 -39.90
N ASP A 377 -3.63 -16.40 -38.78
CA ASP A 377 -4.10 -16.70 -37.42
C ASP A 377 -3.93 -15.48 -36.49
N SER A 378 -4.41 -15.60 -35.25
CA SER A 378 -4.37 -14.52 -34.25
C SER A 378 -2.96 -14.21 -33.72
N THR A 379 -1.99 -15.11 -33.88
CA THR A 379 -0.60 -14.91 -33.45
C THR A 379 0.17 -13.97 -34.39
N LYS A 380 -0.27 -13.85 -35.64
CA LYS A 380 0.30 -12.93 -36.64
C LYS A 380 -0.27 -11.51 -36.56
N LEU A 381 -1.29 -11.26 -35.73
CA LEU A 381 -1.86 -9.93 -35.56
C LEU A 381 -0.84 -8.97 -34.95
N PRO A 382 -0.82 -7.69 -35.40
CA PRO A 382 0.00 -6.66 -34.79
C PRO A 382 -0.43 -6.42 -33.33
N MET A 383 0.55 -6.08 -32.51
CA MET A 383 0.33 -5.67 -31.13
C MET A 383 -0.22 -4.24 -31.07
N ASN A 384 -1.19 -4.02 -30.18
CA ASN A 384 -1.82 -2.74 -29.91
C ASN A 384 -1.57 -2.34 -28.46
N LEU A 385 -1.17 -1.09 -28.22
CA LEU A 385 -1.03 -0.49 -26.91
C LEU A 385 -2.08 0.63 -26.74
N ILE A 386 -3.04 0.38 -25.86
CA ILE A 386 -4.14 1.28 -25.55
C ILE A 386 -3.78 2.05 -24.29
N LEU A 387 -3.75 3.38 -24.37
CA LEU A 387 -3.44 4.26 -23.23
C LEU A 387 -4.70 5.00 -22.76
N LEU A 388 -5.23 4.62 -21.59
CA LEU A 388 -6.28 5.34 -20.88
C LEU A 388 -5.67 6.56 -20.20
N TYR A 389 -5.91 7.76 -20.74
CA TYR A 389 -5.46 9.01 -20.12
C TYR A 389 -6.32 9.34 -18.91
N GLU A 390 -5.65 9.62 -17.79
CA GLU A 390 -6.26 10.03 -16.51
C GLU A 390 -7.39 9.08 -16.09
N MET A 391 -7.08 7.79 -16.05
CA MET A 391 -8.07 6.72 -15.84
C MET A 391 -8.88 6.89 -14.53
N ASN A 392 -8.31 7.54 -13.53
CA ASN A 392 -8.95 7.80 -12.24
C ASN A 392 -9.71 9.13 -12.15
N LEU A 393 -9.90 9.83 -13.28
CA LEU A 393 -10.84 10.95 -13.40
C LEU A 393 -12.30 10.48 -13.25
N ALA A 394 -12.56 9.21 -13.55
CA ALA A 394 -13.80 8.50 -13.25
C ALA A 394 -13.51 7.24 -12.40
N ARG A 395 -14.57 6.58 -11.90
CA ARG A 395 -14.42 5.32 -11.17
C ARG A 395 -14.11 4.18 -12.14
N VAL A 396 -12.82 3.83 -12.23
CA VAL A 396 -12.28 2.75 -13.08
C VAL A 396 -13.12 1.47 -12.98
N GLU A 397 -13.52 1.10 -11.77
CA GLU A 397 -14.30 -0.11 -11.48
C GLU A 397 -15.73 -0.11 -12.05
N TYR A 398 -16.26 1.02 -12.53
CA TYR A 398 -17.57 1.09 -13.17
C TYR A 398 -17.43 0.89 -14.67
N TYR A 399 -16.74 1.79 -15.37
CA TYR A 399 -16.60 1.73 -16.83
C TYR A 399 -15.69 0.57 -17.32
N PHE A 400 -14.75 0.10 -16.50
CA PHE A 400 -13.79 -0.96 -16.85
C PHE A 400 -14.18 -2.34 -16.28
N SER A 401 -15.32 -2.45 -15.58
CA SER A 401 -15.82 -3.67 -14.90
C SER A 401 -15.89 -4.89 -15.84
N ASP A 402 -16.68 -4.77 -16.90
CA ASP A 402 -16.90 -5.83 -17.88
C ASP A 402 -15.59 -6.25 -18.55
N LEU A 403 -14.73 -5.29 -18.91
CA LEU A 403 -13.46 -5.62 -19.55
C LEU A 403 -12.55 -6.43 -18.63
N LEU A 404 -12.46 -6.09 -17.33
CA LEU A 404 -11.69 -6.89 -16.36
C LEU A 404 -12.26 -8.30 -16.21
N SER A 405 -13.58 -8.43 -16.15
CA SER A 405 -14.26 -9.72 -16.07
C SER A 405 -13.92 -10.59 -17.29
N LYS A 406 -14.04 -10.04 -18.51
CA LYS A 406 -13.72 -10.76 -19.75
C LYS A 406 -12.23 -11.07 -19.90
N LEU A 407 -11.34 -10.15 -19.50
CA LEU A 407 -9.89 -10.35 -19.52
C LEU A 407 -9.43 -11.49 -18.59
N GLU A 408 -10.12 -11.71 -17.46
CA GLU A 408 -9.88 -12.88 -16.62
C GLU A 408 -10.34 -14.18 -17.28
N VAL A 409 -11.56 -14.21 -17.84
CA VAL A 409 -12.11 -15.40 -18.51
C VAL A 409 -11.28 -15.77 -19.76
N ARG A 410 -10.71 -14.77 -20.46
CA ARG A 410 -9.79 -14.95 -21.60
C ARG A 410 -8.59 -15.87 -21.30
N ARG A 411 -8.22 -16.04 -20.03
CA ARG A 411 -7.10 -16.90 -19.61
C ARG A 411 -7.44 -18.40 -19.68
N THR A 412 -8.71 -18.76 -19.52
CA THR A 412 -9.16 -20.16 -19.35
C THR A 412 -9.89 -20.73 -20.57
N ILE A 413 -10.09 -19.93 -21.61
CA ILE A 413 -10.78 -20.32 -22.85
C ILE A 413 -9.79 -20.61 -23.99
N ASP A 414 -10.24 -21.38 -24.98
CA ASP A 414 -9.58 -21.44 -26.28
C ASP A 414 -10.14 -20.33 -27.19
N GLU A 415 -9.29 -19.37 -27.56
CA GLU A 415 -9.65 -18.25 -28.43
C GLU A 415 -10.03 -18.68 -29.86
N ASN A 416 -9.61 -19.90 -30.25
CA ASN A 416 -9.89 -20.47 -31.57
C ASN A 416 -11.24 -21.19 -31.65
N ASN A 417 -11.84 -21.50 -30.51
CA ASN A 417 -13.15 -22.13 -30.43
C ASN A 417 -14.23 -21.07 -30.17
N THR A 418 -15.11 -20.86 -31.16
CA THR A 418 -16.21 -19.88 -31.10
C THR A 418 -17.10 -20.04 -29.87
N GLU A 419 -17.38 -21.26 -29.38
CA GLU A 419 -18.23 -21.45 -28.21
C GLU A 419 -17.50 -21.11 -26.90
N SER A 420 -16.24 -21.50 -26.78
CA SER A 420 -15.39 -21.15 -25.64
C SER A 420 -15.18 -19.64 -25.55
N ARG A 421 -14.94 -19.00 -26.71
CA ARG A 421 -14.74 -17.57 -26.87
C ARG A 421 -15.91 -16.71 -26.38
N ARG A 422 -17.17 -17.12 -26.62
CA ARG A 422 -18.38 -16.36 -26.20
C ARG A 422 -18.38 -15.95 -24.72
N ALA A 423 -17.78 -16.75 -23.84
CA ALA A 423 -17.71 -16.42 -22.42
C ALA A 423 -16.88 -15.15 -22.14
N ALA A 424 -15.83 -14.92 -22.93
CA ALA A 424 -14.93 -13.77 -22.86
C ALA A 424 -15.32 -12.63 -23.83
N GLU A 425 -16.47 -12.72 -24.52
CA GLU A 425 -16.97 -11.66 -25.40
C GLU A 425 -17.93 -10.71 -24.67
N ILE A 426 -17.95 -9.45 -25.10
CA ILE A 426 -18.90 -8.41 -24.67
C ILE A 426 -19.95 -8.25 -25.78
N GLU A 427 -21.22 -8.38 -25.44
CA GLU A 427 -22.32 -8.25 -26.39
C GLU A 427 -22.77 -6.80 -26.52
N ILE A 428 -22.97 -6.33 -27.75
CA ILE A 428 -23.49 -4.98 -28.02
C ILE A 428 -25.00 -5.07 -28.24
N GLU A 429 -25.77 -4.57 -27.28
CA GLU A 429 -27.22 -4.47 -27.41
C GLU A 429 -27.63 -3.33 -28.36
N CYS A 430 -28.51 -3.63 -29.33
CA CYS A 430 -29.01 -2.68 -30.33
C CYS A 430 -30.54 -2.80 -30.56
N GLY A 431 -31.27 -3.27 -29.54
CA GLY A 431 -32.74 -3.43 -29.57
C GLY A 431 -33.24 -4.49 -30.55
N SER A 432 -34.56 -4.52 -30.78
CA SER A 432 -35.23 -5.54 -31.61
C SER A 432 -34.81 -5.54 -33.09
N ILE A 433 -34.29 -4.43 -33.61
CA ILE A 433 -33.70 -4.33 -34.96
C ILE A 433 -32.42 -5.18 -35.06
N SER A 434 -31.70 -5.39 -33.95
CA SER A 434 -30.50 -6.24 -33.89
C SER A 434 -30.78 -7.70 -34.27
N ALA A 435 -32.00 -8.21 -34.02
CA ALA A 435 -32.37 -9.57 -34.44
C ALA A 435 -32.43 -9.71 -35.98
N ALA A 436 -32.71 -8.61 -36.71
CA ALA A 436 -32.69 -8.57 -38.18
C ALA A 436 -31.32 -8.16 -38.75
N ALA A 437 -30.50 -7.44 -38.00
CA ALA A 437 -29.18 -6.95 -38.41
C ALA A 437 -27.99 -7.83 -37.96
N GLY A 438 -28.24 -8.80 -37.07
CA GLY A 438 -27.22 -9.60 -36.38
C GLY A 438 -26.55 -8.82 -35.26
N GLY A 439 -26.74 -9.25 -34.01
CA GLY A 439 -26.03 -8.70 -32.87
C GLY A 439 -24.52 -8.92 -32.98
N ARG A 440 -23.72 -7.88 -32.72
CA ARG A 440 -22.25 -7.97 -32.73
C ARG A 440 -21.71 -8.13 -31.32
N ARG A 441 -20.57 -8.83 -31.23
CA ARG A 441 -19.84 -9.10 -30.00
C ARG A 441 -18.39 -8.65 -30.16
N LEU A 442 -17.84 -8.01 -29.13
CA LEU A 442 -16.45 -7.56 -29.08
C LEU A 442 -15.63 -8.55 -28.26
N PHE A 443 -14.44 -8.89 -28.76
CA PHE A 443 -13.48 -9.72 -28.06
C PHE A 443 -12.18 -8.95 -27.84
N VAL A 444 -11.60 -9.07 -26.65
CA VAL A 444 -10.31 -8.42 -26.33
C VAL A 444 -9.17 -9.37 -26.63
N GLY A 445 -8.73 -9.43 -27.88
CA GLY A 445 -7.62 -10.28 -28.32
C GLY A 445 -6.34 -10.07 -27.49
N LYS A 446 -5.55 -11.12 -27.28
CA LYS A 446 -4.27 -11.07 -26.52
C LYS A 446 -3.21 -10.16 -27.14
N ASN A 447 -3.42 -9.67 -28.37
CA ASN A 447 -2.61 -8.64 -28.99
C ASN A 447 -2.89 -7.21 -28.46
N ASN A 448 -3.90 -7.01 -27.61
CA ASN A 448 -4.24 -5.72 -27.02
C ASN A 448 -3.70 -5.61 -25.59
N LEU A 449 -2.87 -4.60 -25.34
CA LEU A 449 -2.27 -4.27 -24.05
C LEU A 449 -2.86 -2.97 -23.51
N PHE A 450 -3.22 -2.94 -22.23
CA PHE A 450 -3.81 -1.75 -21.60
C PHE A 450 -2.84 -1.09 -20.63
N VAL A 451 -2.63 0.20 -20.85
CA VAL A 451 -1.92 1.11 -19.95
C VAL A 451 -2.91 2.17 -19.50
N GLY A 452 -2.84 2.61 -18.24
CA GLY A 452 -3.59 3.77 -17.78
C GLY A 452 -2.70 4.75 -17.04
N THR A 453 -2.87 6.05 -17.27
CA THR A 453 -2.19 7.08 -16.47
C THR A 453 -3.07 7.53 -15.31
N MET A 454 -2.43 7.77 -14.16
CA MET A 454 -3.08 8.16 -12.93
C MET A 454 -2.36 9.38 -12.34
N ASN A 455 -3.12 10.38 -11.91
CA ASN A 455 -2.60 11.46 -11.08
C ASN A 455 -2.86 11.12 -9.61
N GLU A 456 -2.01 11.60 -8.71
CA GLU A 456 -2.12 11.35 -7.25
C GLU A 456 -2.75 12.54 -6.51
N ASP A 457 -3.43 13.43 -7.25
CA ASP A 457 -3.99 14.69 -6.77
C ASP A 457 -5.38 14.51 -6.15
N GLU A 458 -5.75 15.35 -5.17
CA GLU A 458 -7.00 15.26 -4.38
C GLU A 458 -8.30 15.26 -5.22
N THR A 459 -8.25 15.82 -6.43
CA THR A 459 -9.40 15.88 -7.35
C THR A 459 -9.68 14.57 -8.08
N THR A 460 -8.92 13.49 -7.80
CA THR A 460 -8.98 12.23 -8.53
C THR A 460 -9.36 11.05 -7.63
N GLN A 461 -10.02 10.03 -8.20
CA GLN A 461 -10.48 8.87 -7.42
C GLN A 461 -9.29 7.98 -7.04
N THR A 462 -9.33 7.36 -5.86
CA THR A 462 -8.39 6.30 -5.50
C THR A 462 -8.78 4.98 -6.18
N LEU A 463 -7.78 4.14 -6.51
CA LEU A 463 -8.06 2.78 -6.99
C LEU A 463 -8.52 1.90 -5.83
N SER A 464 -9.62 1.18 -6.02
CA SER A 464 -10.03 0.14 -5.07
C SER A 464 -9.13 -1.09 -5.13
N ASP A 465 -9.09 -1.87 -4.06
CA ASP A 465 -8.35 -3.14 -4.00
C ASP A 465 -8.70 -4.09 -5.15
N LYS A 466 -9.96 -4.06 -5.62
CA LYS A 466 -10.43 -4.84 -6.77
C LYS A 466 -9.68 -4.49 -8.06
N VAL A 467 -9.28 -3.24 -8.25
CA VAL A 467 -8.50 -2.79 -9.41
C VAL A 467 -7.01 -3.01 -9.16
N VAL A 468 -6.51 -2.70 -7.96
CA VAL A 468 -5.09 -2.89 -7.58
C VAL A 468 -4.67 -4.36 -7.69
N ASP A 469 -5.51 -5.33 -7.31
CA ASP A 469 -5.22 -6.75 -7.47
C ASP A 469 -4.98 -7.16 -8.94
N ARG A 470 -5.64 -6.46 -9.88
CA ARG A 470 -5.63 -6.74 -11.33
C ARG A 470 -4.64 -5.86 -12.10
N ALA A 471 -4.11 -4.82 -11.48
CA ALA A 471 -3.18 -3.88 -12.08
C ALA A 471 -1.75 -4.08 -11.54
N ASN A 472 -0.75 -3.76 -12.35
CA ASN A 472 0.56 -3.40 -11.84
C ASN A 472 0.60 -1.86 -11.73
N VAL A 473 0.97 -1.29 -10.58
CA VAL A 473 0.95 0.17 -10.36
C VAL A 473 2.38 0.70 -10.22
N LEU A 474 2.96 1.18 -11.33
CA LEU A 474 4.30 1.76 -11.37
C LEU A 474 4.22 3.27 -11.06
N ARG A 475 4.95 3.71 -10.03
CA ARG A 475 4.95 5.10 -9.57
C ARG A 475 6.14 5.87 -10.14
N PHE A 476 5.85 7.08 -10.61
CA PHE A 476 6.81 8.06 -11.12
C PHE A 476 7.03 9.10 -10.03
N GLY A 477 8.17 8.99 -9.34
CA GLY A 477 8.57 9.93 -8.32
C GLY A 477 8.91 11.32 -8.86
N LYS A 478 9.21 12.26 -7.95
CA LYS A 478 9.69 13.60 -8.31
C LYS A 478 11.01 13.49 -9.11
N PRO A 479 11.12 14.09 -10.31
CA PRO A 479 12.38 14.10 -11.06
C PRO A 479 13.51 14.76 -10.27
N LYS A 480 14.67 14.10 -10.21
CA LYS A 480 15.89 14.62 -9.54
C LYS A 480 16.45 15.88 -10.22
N LYS A 481 16.17 16.07 -11.51
CA LYS A 481 16.52 17.25 -12.31
C LYS A 481 15.33 17.59 -13.23
N LEU A 482 15.06 18.88 -13.39
CA LEU A 482 13.98 19.40 -14.26
C LEU A 482 14.49 19.92 -15.62
N GLN A 483 15.79 19.76 -15.91
CA GLN A 483 16.40 20.20 -17.16
C GLN A 483 16.55 19.01 -18.13
N SER A 484 15.73 18.99 -19.18
CA SER A 484 15.90 18.16 -20.38
C SER A 484 15.25 18.90 -21.56
N ASN A 485 15.93 18.92 -22.70
CA ASN A 485 15.34 19.35 -23.97
C ASN A 485 15.14 18.08 -24.84
N PRO A 486 14.06 17.31 -24.62
CA PRO A 486 13.89 16.00 -25.26
C PRO A 486 13.66 16.13 -26.77
N THR A 487 14.48 15.45 -27.57
CA THR A 487 14.37 15.49 -29.05
C THR A 487 13.55 14.33 -29.57
N ILE A 488 12.23 14.44 -29.43
CA ILE A 488 11.27 13.36 -29.77
C ILE A 488 11.27 13.03 -31.27
N THR A 489 11.50 14.01 -32.15
CA THR A 489 11.60 13.83 -33.60
C THR A 489 12.74 12.88 -33.98
N ASP A 490 13.90 13.08 -33.37
CA ASP A 490 15.13 12.38 -33.68
C ASP A 490 15.06 10.95 -33.11
N PHE A 491 14.44 10.78 -31.93
CA PHE A 491 14.08 9.46 -31.39
C PHE A 491 13.17 8.68 -32.36
N ASN A 492 12.11 9.30 -32.88
CA ASN A 492 11.16 8.66 -33.80
C ASN A 492 11.78 8.31 -35.16
N SER A 493 12.77 9.09 -35.63
CA SER A 493 13.46 8.85 -36.91
C SER A 493 14.11 7.46 -37.00
N ILE A 494 14.56 6.92 -35.86
CA ILE A 494 15.21 5.60 -35.73
C ILE A 494 14.20 4.43 -35.80
N TYR A 495 12.91 4.73 -35.67
CA TYR A 495 11.79 3.78 -35.73
C TYR A 495 10.73 4.21 -36.76
N SER A 496 11.17 4.85 -37.84
CA SER A 496 10.31 5.28 -38.95
C SER A 496 10.15 4.24 -40.06
N ASP A 497 10.80 3.07 -39.93
CA ASP A 497 10.51 1.91 -40.79
C ASP A 497 9.13 1.36 -40.42
N ASP A 498 8.20 1.30 -41.39
CA ASP A 498 6.84 0.75 -41.28
C ASP A 498 6.83 -0.73 -40.89
N THR A 499 7.19 -1.04 -39.65
CA THR A 499 7.48 -2.37 -39.15
C THR A 499 6.78 -2.57 -37.81
N TYR A 500 5.94 -3.61 -37.74
CA TYR A 500 5.18 -3.91 -36.52
C TYR A 500 5.63 -5.21 -35.87
N ILE A 501 5.51 -5.26 -34.53
CA ILE A 501 5.65 -6.49 -33.75
C ILE A 501 4.30 -7.21 -33.69
N ASN A 502 4.32 -8.52 -33.94
CA ASN A 502 3.12 -9.36 -33.83
C ASN A 502 3.05 -10.12 -32.48
N LEU A 503 1.89 -10.70 -32.19
CA LEU A 503 1.62 -11.40 -30.93
C LEU A 503 2.56 -12.59 -30.66
N GLU A 504 2.98 -13.33 -31.70
CA GLU A 504 3.96 -14.41 -31.55
C GLU A 504 5.34 -13.88 -31.12
N GLN A 505 5.85 -12.86 -31.81
CA GLN A 505 7.11 -12.20 -31.48
C GLN A 505 7.07 -11.63 -30.05
N TRP A 506 5.99 -10.95 -29.68
CA TRP A 506 5.79 -10.40 -28.34
C TRP A 506 5.80 -11.49 -27.25
N ARG A 507 5.12 -12.63 -27.48
CA ARG A 507 5.16 -13.77 -26.56
C ARG A 507 6.53 -14.41 -26.44
N ASN A 508 7.31 -14.47 -27.52
CA ASN A 508 8.65 -15.04 -27.48
C ASN A 508 9.61 -14.22 -26.58
N LEU A 509 9.36 -12.91 -26.40
CA LEU A 509 10.05 -12.06 -25.42
C LEU A 509 9.66 -12.35 -23.95
N SER A 510 8.71 -13.26 -23.69
CA SER A 510 8.25 -13.59 -22.33
C SER A 510 8.76 -14.94 -21.80
N ASN A 511 9.53 -15.69 -22.59
CA ASN A 511 9.96 -17.07 -22.31
C ASN A 511 11.16 -17.19 -21.34
N ASN A 512 11.31 -16.24 -20.40
CA ASN A 512 12.30 -16.38 -19.33
C ASN A 512 11.85 -17.49 -18.36
N THR A 513 12.79 -18.32 -17.91
CA THR A 513 12.52 -19.37 -16.91
C THR A 513 13.35 -19.11 -15.67
N LEU A 514 12.68 -18.95 -14.53
CA LEU A 514 13.31 -18.76 -13.23
C LEU A 514 14.11 -20.01 -12.82
N SER A 515 15.33 -19.83 -12.28
CA SER A 515 16.08 -20.92 -11.66
C SER A 515 15.33 -21.49 -10.44
N SER A 516 15.53 -22.78 -10.14
CA SER A 516 14.89 -23.44 -8.99
C SER A 516 15.22 -22.77 -7.65
N THR A 517 16.45 -22.30 -7.48
CA THR A 517 16.87 -21.53 -6.29
C THR A 517 16.09 -20.23 -6.14
N ASN A 518 15.92 -19.48 -7.23
CA ASN A 518 15.15 -18.23 -7.23
C ASN A 518 13.64 -18.48 -7.07
N ALA A 519 13.12 -19.60 -7.59
CA ALA A 519 11.72 -20.00 -7.41
C ALA A 519 11.38 -20.30 -5.95
N ASN A 520 12.22 -21.06 -5.25
CA ASN A 520 12.03 -21.34 -3.82
C ASN A 520 12.12 -20.04 -3.01
N ARG A 521 13.14 -19.20 -3.25
CA ARG A 521 13.31 -17.92 -2.55
C ARG A 521 12.13 -16.95 -2.77
N LEU A 522 11.54 -16.94 -3.96
CA LEU A 522 10.32 -16.20 -4.27
C LEU A 522 9.14 -16.72 -3.42
N GLU A 523 8.95 -18.03 -3.35
CA GLU A 523 7.87 -18.65 -2.58
C GLU A 523 8.01 -18.40 -1.07
N ASP A 524 9.23 -18.52 -0.53
CA ASP A 524 9.55 -18.23 0.87
C ASP A 524 9.22 -16.78 1.25
N VAL A 525 9.69 -15.80 0.46
CA VAL A 525 9.48 -14.37 0.72
C VAL A 525 8.00 -14.00 0.65
N ILE A 526 7.30 -14.47 -0.38
CA ILE A 526 5.89 -14.14 -0.59
C ILE A 526 5.00 -14.81 0.47
N THR A 527 5.36 -16.00 0.96
CA THR A 527 4.67 -16.66 2.08
C THR A 527 4.85 -15.89 3.39
N GLN A 528 6.11 -15.54 3.75
CA GLN A 528 6.40 -14.76 4.96
C GLN A 528 5.64 -13.42 5.01
N ILE A 529 5.55 -12.73 3.87
CA ILE A 529 4.80 -11.48 3.76
C ILE A 529 3.28 -11.71 3.87
N ASN A 530 2.74 -12.77 3.26
CA ASN A 530 1.31 -13.07 3.36
C ASN A 530 0.90 -13.44 4.80
N ASP A 531 1.74 -14.18 5.53
CA ASP A 531 1.52 -14.50 6.94
C ASP A 531 1.56 -13.25 7.83
N ALA A 532 2.46 -12.31 7.55
CA ALA A 532 2.48 -11.01 8.22
C ALA A 532 1.21 -10.19 7.94
N LEU A 533 0.76 -10.16 6.67
CA LEU A 533 -0.49 -9.51 6.28
C LEU A 533 -1.75 -10.19 6.87
N ALA A 534 -1.73 -11.51 7.01
CA ALA A 534 -2.81 -12.26 7.66
C ALA A 534 -2.99 -11.82 9.12
N SER A 535 -1.89 -11.55 9.85
CA SER A 535 -1.95 -11.09 11.24
C SER A 535 -2.58 -9.70 11.46
N VAL A 536 -2.82 -8.95 10.37
CA VAL A 536 -3.56 -7.66 10.38
C VAL A 536 -4.86 -7.72 9.55
N ASN A 537 -5.38 -8.92 9.29
CA ASN A 537 -6.59 -9.17 8.49
C ASN A 537 -6.54 -8.61 7.05
N ARG A 538 -5.35 -8.54 6.43
CA ARG A 538 -5.17 -8.11 5.02
C ARG A 538 -4.42 -9.10 4.10
N PRO A 539 -4.60 -10.43 4.22
CA PRO A 539 -3.90 -11.39 3.36
C PRO A 539 -4.33 -11.24 1.89
N PHE A 540 -3.49 -11.76 0.98
CA PHE A 540 -3.83 -11.87 -0.44
C PHE A 540 -4.02 -13.32 -0.88
N ALA A 541 -4.87 -13.52 -1.90
CA ALA A 541 -5.23 -14.82 -2.43
C ALA A 541 -4.41 -15.22 -3.67
N HIS A 542 -4.64 -16.43 -4.18
CA HIS A 542 -3.93 -17.02 -5.32
C HIS A 542 -3.81 -16.13 -6.57
N ARG A 543 -4.76 -15.23 -6.87
CA ARG A 543 -4.66 -14.30 -8.02
C ARG A 543 -3.43 -13.40 -7.90
N VAL A 544 -3.23 -12.79 -6.73
CA VAL A 544 -2.09 -11.89 -6.47
C VAL A 544 -0.79 -12.68 -6.54
N TRP A 545 -0.73 -13.85 -5.88
CA TRP A 545 0.43 -14.77 -5.96
C TRP A 545 0.78 -15.16 -7.41
N GLN A 546 -0.21 -15.54 -8.23
CA GLN A 546 0.00 -15.87 -9.64
C GLN A 546 0.56 -14.68 -10.43
N SER A 547 0.08 -13.46 -10.17
CA SER A 547 0.60 -12.29 -10.86
C SER A 547 2.03 -11.96 -10.44
N ILE A 548 2.33 -12.01 -9.14
CA ILE A 548 3.69 -11.79 -8.63
C ILE A 548 4.66 -12.80 -9.25
N LYS A 549 4.29 -14.08 -9.25
CA LYS A 549 5.09 -15.15 -9.86
C LYS A 549 5.32 -14.94 -11.35
N SER A 550 4.29 -14.56 -12.10
CA SER A 550 4.42 -14.29 -13.53
C SER A 550 5.29 -13.06 -13.81
N TYR A 551 5.14 -11.97 -13.05
CA TYR A 551 5.97 -10.76 -13.22
C TYR A 551 7.44 -11.05 -12.94
N VAL A 552 7.75 -11.69 -11.81
CA VAL A 552 9.14 -12.03 -11.48
C VAL A 552 9.73 -12.94 -12.54
N ASN A 553 9.01 -13.99 -12.97
CA ASN A 553 9.49 -14.88 -14.03
C ASN A 553 9.70 -14.17 -15.39
N ALA A 554 8.87 -13.18 -15.73
CA ALA A 554 8.96 -12.45 -16.99
C ALA A 554 10.02 -11.32 -17.00
N TYR A 555 10.64 -10.99 -15.87
CA TYR A 555 11.54 -9.83 -15.77
C TYR A 555 12.83 -10.00 -16.59
N PRO A 556 13.33 -8.96 -17.29
CA PRO A 556 14.55 -9.04 -18.11
C PRO A 556 15.76 -9.53 -17.30
N ASN A 557 16.46 -10.55 -17.80
CA ASN A 557 17.64 -11.13 -17.14
C ASN A 557 17.43 -11.51 -15.65
N VAL A 558 16.23 -11.98 -15.27
CA VAL A 558 15.87 -12.30 -13.88
C VAL A 558 16.82 -13.28 -13.17
N ASN A 559 17.51 -14.17 -13.90
CA ASN A 559 18.47 -15.10 -13.29
C ASN A 559 19.75 -14.42 -12.79
N SER A 560 19.98 -13.14 -13.12
CA SER A 560 20.97 -12.31 -12.41
C SER A 560 20.46 -11.91 -11.03
N GLN A 561 21.32 -12.03 -10.01
CA GLN A 561 20.95 -11.82 -8.61
C GLN A 561 20.30 -10.45 -8.35
N THR A 562 20.80 -9.40 -9.01
CA THR A 562 20.29 -8.02 -8.89
C THR A 562 18.90 -7.88 -9.49
N ASN A 563 18.64 -8.47 -10.68
CA ASN A 563 17.36 -8.31 -11.35
C ASN A 563 16.27 -9.15 -10.68
N PHE A 564 16.61 -10.31 -10.10
CA PHE A 564 15.69 -11.03 -9.23
C PHE A 564 15.24 -10.18 -8.03
N ASP A 565 16.21 -9.58 -7.33
CA ASP A 565 15.93 -8.73 -6.16
C ASP A 565 15.07 -7.50 -6.56
N TYR A 566 15.36 -6.86 -7.69
CA TYR A 566 14.51 -5.76 -8.22
C TYR A 566 13.12 -6.19 -8.65
N ALA A 567 12.96 -7.33 -9.33
CA ALA A 567 11.66 -7.84 -9.77
C ALA A 567 10.75 -8.18 -8.60
N LEU A 568 11.32 -8.75 -7.54
CA LEU A 568 10.64 -9.06 -6.28
C LEU A 568 10.23 -7.78 -5.54
N SER A 569 11.16 -6.82 -5.39
CA SER A 569 10.88 -5.51 -4.82
C SER A 569 9.80 -4.73 -5.59
N ASP A 570 9.82 -4.77 -6.92
CA ASP A 570 8.80 -4.11 -7.75
C ASP A 570 7.41 -4.68 -7.46
N GLN A 571 7.26 -6.00 -7.35
CA GLN A 571 5.96 -6.59 -7.02
C GLN A 571 5.51 -6.32 -5.59
N ILE A 572 6.44 -6.24 -4.64
CA ILE A 572 6.15 -5.79 -3.27
C ILE A 572 5.62 -4.35 -3.29
N GLU A 573 6.29 -3.44 -4.02
CA GLU A 573 5.88 -2.05 -4.19
C GLU A 573 4.53 -1.89 -4.94
N MET A 574 4.30 -2.69 -5.99
CA MET A 574 3.12 -2.56 -6.87
C MET A 574 1.84 -3.16 -6.27
N LYS A 575 1.93 -4.25 -5.51
CA LYS A 575 0.74 -5.05 -5.08
C LYS A 575 0.62 -5.30 -3.59
N ILE A 576 1.73 -5.33 -2.84
CA ILE A 576 1.72 -5.71 -1.42
C ILE A 576 1.65 -4.47 -0.54
N LEU A 577 2.59 -3.53 -0.69
CA LEU A 577 2.64 -2.34 0.16
C LEU A 577 1.40 -1.42 0.06
N PRO A 578 0.72 -1.27 -1.10
CA PRO A 578 -0.55 -0.55 -1.17
C PRO A 578 -1.65 -1.13 -0.26
N LYS A 579 -1.64 -2.45 0.02
CA LYS A 579 -2.63 -3.09 0.91
C LYS A 579 -2.47 -2.70 2.38
N LEU A 580 -1.31 -2.17 2.78
CA LEU A 580 -1.08 -1.66 4.13
C LEU A 580 -1.65 -0.23 4.31
N ASN A 581 -2.12 0.44 3.26
CA ASN A 581 -2.63 1.81 3.34
C ASN A 581 -3.80 1.93 4.34
N GLY A 582 -3.72 2.89 5.26
CA GLY A 582 -4.72 3.08 6.31
C GLY A 582 -4.65 2.06 7.46
N LEU A 583 -3.57 1.29 7.57
CA LEU A 583 -3.29 0.48 8.77
C LEU A 583 -2.75 1.40 9.88
N SER A 584 -3.36 1.40 11.07
CA SER A 584 -2.83 2.13 12.23
C SER A 584 -1.50 1.52 12.69
N LYS A 585 -0.49 2.38 12.90
CA LYS A 585 0.85 2.00 13.35
C LYS A 585 0.92 1.72 14.86
N ASP A 586 -0.04 2.19 15.66
CA ASP A 586 0.04 2.13 17.12
C ASP A 586 -0.28 0.74 17.67
N SER A 587 -1.19 0.02 17.01
CA SER A 587 -1.63 -1.29 17.49
C SER A 587 -0.50 -2.31 17.44
N GLU A 588 -0.36 -3.08 18.52
CA GLU A 588 0.73 -4.05 18.71
C GLU A 588 0.82 -5.05 17.55
N GLN A 589 -0.33 -5.56 17.09
CA GLN A 589 -0.43 -6.47 15.95
C GLN A 589 0.13 -5.84 14.66
N SER A 590 -0.20 -4.57 14.38
CA SER A 590 0.34 -3.85 13.23
C SER A 590 1.85 -3.64 13.34
N ARG A 591 2.37 -3.29 14.52
CA ARG A 591 3.82 -3.15 14.74
C ARG A 591 4.56 -4.47 14.51
N ILE A 592 3.99 -5.59 14.98
CA ILE A 592 4.55 -6.93 14.74
C ILE A 592 4.53 -7.26 13.23
N ALA A 593 3.43 -7.01 12.54
CA ALA A 593 3.31 -7.26 11.10
C ALA A 593 4.26 -6.41 10.26
N LEU A 594 4.32 -5.09 10.52
CA LEU A 594 5.22 -4.16 9.84
C LEU A 594 6.70 -4.53 10.08
N ASN A 595 7.07 -4.95 11.30
CA ASN A 595 8.43 -5.42 11.58
C ASN A 595 8.78 -6.74 10.87
N LYS A 596 7.84 -7.70 10.76
CA LYS A 596 8.05 -8.93 9.96
C LYS A 596 8.28 -8.61 8.49
N ILE A 597 7.47 -7.70 7.92
CA ILE A 597 7.61 -7.24 6.53
C ILE A 597 8.95 -6.50 6.36
N ASN A 598 9.34 -5.64 7.30
CA ASN A 598 10.64 -4.96 7.31
C ASN A 598 11.82 -5.94 7.23
N ASN A 599 11.81 -6.97 8.09
CA ASN A 599 12.86 -8.00 8.10
C ASN A 599 12.92 -8.76 6.76
N THR A 600 11.77 -9.05 6.16
CA THR A 600 11.72 -9.71 4.85
C THR A 600 12.23 -8.80 3.73
N ILE A 601 11.89 -7.51 3.75
CA ILE A 601 12.40 -6.50 2.79
C ILE A 601 13.91 -6.29 2.96
N ASN A 602 14.45 -6.31 4.17
CA ASN A 602 15.89 -6.20 4.43
C ASN A 602 16.70 -7.39 3.87
N ASN A 603 16.06 -8.55 3.67
CA ASN A 603 16.66 -9.71 3.00
C ASN A 603 16.66 -9.60 1.45
N ILE A 604 16.04 -8.55 0.90
CA ILE A 604 16.05 -8.21 -0.53
C ILE A 604 17.06 -7.07 -0.73
N ARG A 605 17.96 -7.19 -1.71
CA ARG A 605 19.11 -6.28 -1.88
C ARG A 605 18.74 -4.97 -2.60
N ASP A 606 17.73 -4.29 -2.10
CA ASP A 606 17.19 -3.05 -2.68
C ASP A 606 17.13 -1.93 -1.64
N GLU A 607 18.21 -1.15 -1.56
CA GLU A 607 18.33 -0.01 -0.65
C GLU A 607 17.22 1.04 -0.84
N GLY A 608 16.68 1.19 -2.06
CA GLY A 608 15.63 2.15 -2.35
C GLY A 608 14.33 1.77 -1.64
N LEU A 609 13.92 0.52 -1.81
CA LEU A 609 12.75 -0.03 -1.11
C LEU A 609 12.94 -0.03 0.41
N GLN A 610 14.10 -0.49 0.91
CA GLN A 610 14.40 -0.54 2.33
C GLN A 610 14.32 0.84 3.00
N LYS A 611 15.00 1.86 2.44
CA LYS A 611 15.02 3.22 3.00
C LYS A 611 13.62 3.85 2.99
N THR A 612 12.89 3.73 1.87
CA THR A 612 11.53 4.28 1.77
C THR A 612 10.57 3.58 2.73
N TYR A 613 10.56 2.24 2.77
CA TYR A 613 9.70 1.49 3.69
C TYR A 613 9.98 1.85 5.16
N LYS A 614 11.25 1.85 5.55
CA LYS A 614 11.66 2.24 6.90
C LYS A 614 11.24 3.66 7.25
N SER A 615 11.42 4.63 6.34
CA SER A 615 11.01 6.01 6.59
C SER A 615 9.50 6.17 6.81
N ILE A 616 8.66 5.30 6.22
CA ILE A 616 7.20 5.33 6.40
C ILE A 616 6.79 4.63 7.70
N VAL A 617 7.51 3.60 8.14
CA VAL A 617 7.24 2.91 9.41
C VAL A 617 7.71 3.74 10.62
N ASP A 618 8.88 4.36 10.52
CA ASP A 618 9.48 5.17 11.60
C ASP A 618 8.87 6.59 11.71
N ASP A 619 8.07 7.03 10.72
CA ASP A 619 7.34 8.30 10.74
C ASP A 619 6.28 8.31 11.86
N THR A 620 6.51 9.15 12.87
CA THR A 620 5.62 9.36 14.03
C THR A 620 4.54 10.42 13.82
N GLU A 621 4.59 11.22 12.75
CA GLU A 621 3.59 12.25 12.48
C GLU A 621 2.32 11.62 11.86
N ASN A 622 2.50 10.62 10.99
CA ASN A 622 1.38 9.90 10.39
C ASN A 622 1.03 8.63 11.16
N LEU A 623 -0.04 8.66 11.97
CA LEU A 623 -0.61 7.52 12.71
C LEU A 623 -0.96 6.30 11.83
N PHE A 624 -1.23 6.52 10.54
CA PHE A 624 -1.57 5.49 9.57
C PHE A 624 -0.44 5.26 8.57
N PHE A 625 -0.21 4.00 8.20
CA PHE A 625 0.70 3.65 7.12
C PHE A 625 0.15 4.16 5.77
N GLN A 626 0.98 4.84 4.99
CA GLN A 626 0.63 5.32 3.65
C GLN A 626 1.81 5.12 2.69
N TRP A 627 1.67 4.17 1.77
CA TRP A 627 2.66 3.88 0.74
C TRP A 627 2.59 4.90 -0.40
N LYS A 628 3.68 5.66 -0.57
CA LYS A 628 3.85 6.69 -1.62
C LYS A 628 4.76 6.25 -2.78
N GLY A 629 5.24 5.02 -2.77
CA GLY A 629 6.19 4.48 -3.76
C GLY A 629 7.65 4.86 -3.49
N VAL A 630 8.57 4.18 -4.17
CA VAL A 630 10.01 4.48 -4.15
C VAL A 630 10.30 5.57 -5.19
N VAL A 631 10.92 6.66 -4.76
CA VAL A 631 11.37 7.72 -5.68
C VAL A 631 12.63 7.26 -6.41
N ARG A 632 12.53 7.13 -7.73
CA ARG A 632 13.60 6.68 -8.64
C ARG A 632 14.08 7.84 -9.51
#